data_AF-W2QCX8-F1
#
_entry.id   AF-W2QCX8-F1
#
_cell.length_a   1.000
_cell.length_b   1.000
_cell.length_c   1.000
_cell.angle_alpha   90.00
_cell.angle_beta   90.00
_cell.angle_gamma   90.00
#
_symmetry.space_group_name_H-M   'P 1'
#
loop_
_entity.id
_entity.type
_entity.pdbx_description
1 polymer ?
#
loop_
_entity_poly.entity_id
_entity_poly.type
_entity_poly.pdbx_seq_one_letter_code
_entity_poly.pdbx_strand_id
1 'polypeptide(L)'
;MTGRTEVPAWGARSSSIPGPSTELDKLLTAATDSTRPHASTYNAETMVDELLTSTWEPIDPTFDTRSSLASFTQQTSSLNALQSVLAESIDRLVQHCKVVSNRIAELEQDSRRVSSKFQDGLVKPDMLLNDICAQMEDLEERFTKVSSSAVMIGDKLSSLDIERSRVLETDELMEALLALNDPSSKLTKSSNRLFNTLHDPNQLHEASRIIKKMSEFSTELSSPTIAFAVTEIERLSQTTENNLLTEFSNEQEKGNLMGMRRCAESLIEYNDKEKVADRYVWNVMCDRLAKTSGAPVVASLDPIEDLDALYTKILGICTDQFPVIDSVFPSIACDSIRELLVERLFNDPAFGILSFLDQFLKTRRYTESSSPVATDAEGLPSSPNRDYVKLLCSAYERTCAMVAEIEAIDRANQPKSYKQTADSNQDPSSDDDQLEETSTVVMNERIHTFLDLQLHSLFGNHREKYLQTELDLLQDRFKDILSVVKYPQPPVPSKGKGGASKSKSSATATANISTPSPSASTTQLVSSASTTSISSSNLEKDGCIAQLEASLVFFESLRGLAEDEGVPARYGEVMDEAIDRCDIVLKGSELRGELITKVFTSFVASFGDEYLGKLMTLSKGVLQEQRLTPESPLQFFIVTEALLKRINFLDEQFDSFISPLQESLPTELTYIDSFITTL
;
A
#
# COMPACT_ATOMS: atom_id res chain seq x y z
N MET A 1 70.28 -10.93 12.58
CA MET A 1 70.48 -10.37 13.94
C MET A 1 69.21 -10.61 14.71
N THR A 2 69.25 -11.55 15.66
CA THR A 2 68.13 -12.03 16.47
C THR A 2 67.93 -11.12 17.67
N GLY A 3 66.83 -10.35 17.68
CA GLY A 3 66.42 -9.53 18.83
C GLY A 3 65.16 -10.14 19.46
N ARG A 4 65.31 -10.65 20.69
CA ARG A 4 64.24 -11.24 21.51
C ARG A 4 63.16 -10.21 21.86
N THR A 5 61.91 -10.61 21.67
CA THR A 5 60.71 -9.98 22.23
C THR A 5 60.51 -10.52 23.65
N GLU A 6 60.70 -9.67 24.66
CA GLU A 6 60.27 -9.94 26.04
C GLU A 6 59.02 -9.11 26.35
N VAL A 7 57.97 -9.85 26.70
CA VAL A 7 56.68 -9.38 27.22
C VAL A 7 56.84 -9.05 28.72
N PRO A 8 56.35 -7.91 29.25
CA PRO A 8 56.23 -7.75 30.69
C PRO A 8 54.89 -8.31 31.18
N ALA A 9 54.98 -9.37 31.97
CA ALA A 9 53.91 -9.93 32.76
C ALA A 9 53.39 -8.93 33.80
N TRP A 10 52.06 -8.86 33.93
CA TRP A 10 51.38 -8.20 35.03
C TRP A 10 51.69 -8.94 36.34
N GLY A 11 52.59 -8.38 37.13
CA GLY A 11 52.88 -8.82 38.50
C GLY A 11 52.25 -7.85 39.50
N ALA A 12 51.18 -8.28 40.16
CA ALA A 12 50.59 -7.59 41.29
C ALA A 12 51.61 -7.44 42.42
N ARG A 13 52.01 -6.20 42.72
CA ARG A 13 52.64 -5.80 43.98
C ARG A 13 51.76 -4.75 44.64
N SER A 14 50.99 -5.19 45.63
CA SER A 14 50.26 -4.33 46.56
C SER A 14 51.26 -3.58 47.45
N SER A 15 51.57 -2.34 47.11
CA SER A 15 52.21 -1.40 48.03
C SER A 15 51.13 -0.70 48.85
N SER A 16 51.01 -1.09 50.12
CA SER A 16 50.13 -0.48 51.11
C SER A 16 50.57 0.94 51.43
N ILE A 17 49.87 1.93 50.89
CA ILE A 17 49.88 3.31 51.37
C ILE A 17 48.67 3.43 52.32
N PRO A 18 48.85 3.83 53.59
CA PRO A 18 47.77 3.86 54.56
C PRO A 18 46.82 5.02 54.25
N GLY A 19 45.61 4.69 53.81
CA GLY A 19 44.54 5.65 53.54
C GLY A 19 43.89 6.20 54.82
N PRO A 20 43.18 7.34 54.72
CA PRO A 20 42.55 8.05 55.83
C PRO A 20 41.31 7.32 56.43
N SER A 21 41.03 6.09 56.02
CA SER A 21 39.84 5.35 56.50
C SER A 21 39.94 4.94 57.98
N THR A 22 41.14 4.88 58.55
CA THR A 22 41.33 4.43 59.94
C THR A 22 40.92 5.49 60.99
N GLU A 23 40.90 6.78 60.65
CA GLU A 23 40.35 7.81 61.54
C GLU A 23 38.83 7.92 61.43
N LEU A 24 38.27 7.70 60.24
CA LEU A 24 36.83 7.73 59.99
C LEU A 24 36.13 6.50 60.59
N ASP A 25 36.76 5.32 60.51
CA ASP A 25 36.30 4.11 61.22
C ASP A 25 36.40 4.27 62.73
N LYS A 26 37.44 4.94 63.26
CA LYS A 26 37.58 5.23 64.70
C LYS A 26 36.52 6.20 65.22
N LEU A 27 36.08 7.16 64.40
CA LEU A 27 35.00 8.09 64.76
C LEU A 27 33.62 7.42 64.68
N LEU A 28 33.40 6.54 63.70
CA LEU A 28 32.15 5.76 63.59
C LEU A 28 32.02 4.69 64.69
N THR A 29 33.13 4.07 65.15
CA THR A 29 33.10 3.17 66.32
C THR A 29 32.87 3.93 67.62
N ALA A 30 33.38 5.16 67.77
CA ALA A 30 33.11 5.98 68.96
C ALA A 30 31.65 6.45 69.07
N ALA A 31 30.93 6.57 67.94
CA ALA A 31 29.52 6.95 67.91
C ALA A 31 28.54 5.78 68.12
N THR A 32 29.00 4.53 67.95
CA THR A 32 28.15 3.32 68.02
C THR A 32 28.30 2.54 69.32
N ASP A 33 29.26 2.87 70.19
CA ASP A 33 29.49 2.17 71.46
C ASP A 33 28.67 2.75 72.63
N SER A 34 27.34 2.83 72.45
CA SER A 34 26.38 3.01 73.54
C SER A 34 25.83 1.64 73.95
N THR A 35 26.71 0.75 74.43
CA THR A 35 26.31 -0.51 75.07
C THR A 35 26.97 -0.62 76.43
N ARG A 36 26.27 -0.12 77.46
CA ARG A 36 26.58 -0.33 78.88
C ARG A 36 26.70 -1.83 79.22
N PRO A 37 27.71 -2.24 79.99
CA PRO A 37 27.55 -3.31 80.96
C PRO A 37 27.59 -2.72 82.38
N HIS A 38 26.72 -3.22 83.26
CA HIS A 38 26.44 -2.76 84.63
C HIS A 38 25.42 -1.63 84.79
N ALA A 39 24.25 -1.80 84.18
CA ALA A 39 23.01 -1.41 84.85
C ALA A 39 22.62 -2.56 85.79
N SER A 40 23.18 -2.56 87.01
CA SER A 40 22.49 -3.20 88.14
C SER A 40 21.14 -2.52 88.23
N THR A 41 20.08 -3.30 88.04
CA THR A 41 18.68 -2.90 88.08
C THR A 41 18.37 -2.24 89.43
N TYR A 42 18.56 -0.93 89.51
CA TYR A 42 18.09 -0.11 90.62
C TYR A 42 16.61 0.16 90.38
N ASN A 43 15.78 -0.74 90.90
CA ASN A 43 14.35 -0.69 90.72
C ASN A 43 13.77 0.37 91.69
N ALA A 44 13.19 1.44 91.15
CA ALA A 44 12.67 2.55 91.95
C ALA A 44 11.52 2.10 92.88
N GLU A 45 10.81 1.02 92.51
CA GLU A 45 9.77 0.41 93.32
C GLU A 45 10.32 -0.22 94.62
N THR A 46 11.52 -0.83 94.60
CA THR A 46 12.15 -1.37 95.82
C THR A 46 12.61 -0.31 96.82
N MET A 47 12.96 0.90 96.37
CA MET A 47 13.33 1.99 97.28
C MET A 47 12.10 2.60 97.95
N VAL A 48 10.96 2.63 97.25
CA VAL A 48 9.68 3.08 97.79
C VAL A 48 9.11 2.02 98.75
N ASP A 49 9.21 0.73 98.43
CA ASP A 49 8.82 -0.37 99.32
C ASP A 49 9.72 -0.43 100.58
N GLU A 50 11.03 -0.19 100.50
CA GLU A 50 11.90 -0.07 101.68
C GLU A 50 11.57 1.16 102.55
N LEU A 51 11.16 2.28 101.95
CA LEU A 51 10.76 3.48 102.69
C LEU A 51 9.38 3.34 103.34
N LEU A 52 8.44 2.63 102.70
CA LEU A 52 7.10 2.36 103.23
C LEU A 52 7.10 1.24 104.28
N THR A 53 8.05 0.29 104.24
CA THR A 53 8.20 -0.76 105.26
C THR A 53 8.98 -0.32 106.49
N SER A 54 9.84 0.71 106.38
CA SER A 54 10.74 1.10 107.49
C SER A 54 10.16 2.06 108.53
N THR A 55 8.89 2.48 108.40
CA THR A 55 8.29 3.37 109.40
C THR A 55 6.78 3.21 109.42
N TRP A 56 6.30 2.17 110.11
CA TRP A 56 5.08 2.14 110.93
C TRP A 56 4.73 0.69 111.31
N GLU A 57 5.44 0.12 112.28
CA GLU A 57 4.85 -0.90 113.15
C GLU A 57 4.42 -0.22 114.47
N PRO A 58 3.12 -0.21 114.79
CA PRO A 58 2.64 0.15 116.11
C PRO A 58 2.71 -1.08 117.01
N ILE A 59 3.65 -1.10 117.97
CA ILE A 59 3.57 -2.10 119.05
C ILE A 59 2.60 -1.57 120.12
N ASP A 60 1.39 -2.08 119.99
CA ASP A 60 0.44 -2.55 121.00
C ASP A 60 0.82 -2.32 122.49
N PRO A 61 -0.03 -1.62 123.27
CA PRO A 61 0.12 -1.44 124.70
C PRO A 61 -0.67 -2.50 125.47
N THR A 62 -0.12 -3.70 125.64
CA THR A 62 -0.52 -4.55 126.78
C THR A 62 0.26 -4.13 128.01
N PHE A 63 -0.25 -3.03 128.58
CA PHE A 63 -0.08 -2.67 129.96
C PHE A 63 -0.76 -3.77 130.80
N ASP A 64 0.02 -4.73 131.30
CA ASP A 64 -0.31 -5.43 132.54
C ASP A 64 0.66 -4.98 133.63
N THR A 65 0.39 -3.75 134.03
CA THR A 65 0.30 -3.29 135.40
C THR A 65 0.46 -4.39 136.47
N ARG A 66 1.72 -4.70 136.77
CA ARG A 66 2.24 -4.11 138.00
C ARG A 66 2.72 -2.68 137.70
N SER A 67 1.93 -1.73 138.21
CA SER A 67 2.24 -0.32 138.44
C SER A 67 1.84 0.70 137.36
N SER A 68 1.11 1.73 137.81
CA SER A 68 0.32 2.69 137.04
C SER A 68 1.09 4.00 136.74
N LEU A 69 2.05 3.97 135.79
CA LEU A 69 2.96 5.07 135.40
C LEU A 69 2.86 5.51 133.90
N ALA A 70 1.75 5.31 133.19
CA ALA A 70 1.66 5.72 131.78
C ALA A 70 0.28 6.21 131.37
N SER A 71 0.13 7.49 130.94
CA SER A 71 -0.89 7.94 129.98
C SER A 71 -0.81 9.41 129.48
N PHE A 72 -0.14 10.38 130.13
CA PHE A 72 -0.07 11.77 129.58
C PHE A 72 1.26 12.11 128.89
N THR A 73 2.35 11.47 129.34
CA THR A 73 3.68 11.56 128.73
C THR A 73 3.72 11.02 127.30
N GLN A 74 2.79 10.13 126.94
CA GLN A 74 2.80 9.38 125.70
C GLN A 74 2.34 10.21 124.48
N GLN A 75 1.38 11.15 124.64
CA GLN A 75 0.93 12.05 123.55
C GLN A 75 1.92 13.21 123.32
N THR A 76 2.54 13.73 124.37
CA THR A 76 3.54 14.79 124.23
C THR A 76 4.90 14.25 123.78
N SER A 77 5.23 13.00 124.14
CA SER A 77 6.43 12.34 123.63
C SER A 77 6.25 11.92 122.17
N SER A 78 5.05 11.50 121.74
CA SER A 78 4.80 11.16 120.33
C SER A 78 4.82 12.40 119.42
N LEU A 79 4.27 13.54 119.86
CA LEU A 79 4.32 14.80 119.09
C LEU A 79 5.76 15.33 118.99
N ASN A 80 6.52 15.36 120.09
CA ASN A 80 7.92 15.82 120.05
C ASN A 80 8.84 14.84 119.27
N ALA A 81 8.60 13.53 119.36
CA ALA A 81 9.32 12.55 118.54
C ALA A 81 8.99 12.72 117.05
N LEU A 82 7.71 12.95 116.70
CA LEU A 82 7.29 13.19 115.32
C LEU A 82 7.82 14.53 114.78
N GLN A 83 7.89 15.57 115.62
CA GLN A 83 8.50 16.85 115.28
C GLN A 83 10.02 16.74 115.07
N SER A 84 10.71 15.91 115.87
CA SER A 84 12.13 15.62 115.69
C SER A 84 12.40 14.81 114.42
N VAL A 85 11.58 13.79 114.13
CA VAL A 85 11.70 12.98 112.91
C VAL A 85 11.36 13.81 111.68
N LEU A 86 10.35 14.69 111.75
CA LEU A 86 10.02 15.60 110.66
C LEU A 86 11.15 16.62 110.43
N ALA A 87 11.72 17.19 111.49
CA ALA A 87 12.87 18.09 111.40
C ALA A 87 14.11 17.39 110.82
N GLU A 88 14.42 16.18 111.26
CA GLU A 88 15.53 15.39 110.71
C GLU A 88 15.27 14.99 109.25
N SER A 89 14.02 14.67 108.90
CA SER A 89 13.63 14.37 107.51
C SER A 89 13.72 15.60 106.61
N ILE A 90 13.33 16.78 107.10
CA ILE A 90 13.52 18.06 106.40
C ILE A 90 15.01 18.35 106.23
N ASP A 91 15.84 18.17 107.26
CA ASP A 91 17.29 18.37 107.16
C ASP A 91 17.94 17.38 106.19
N ARG A 92 17.53 16.10 106.20
CA ARG A 92 17.99 15.11 105.20
C ARG A 92 17.55 15.49 103.79
N LEU A 93 16.33 16.00 103.62
CA LEU A 93 15.84 16.46 102.32
C LEU A 93 16.62 17.69 101.84
N VAL A 94 16.88 18.67 102.70
CA VAL A 94 17.70 19.85 102.39
C VAL A 94 19.12 19.44 102.02
N GLN A 95 19.72 18.50 102.78
CA GLN A 95 21.05 17.99 102.49
C GLN A 95 21.06 17.22 101.16
N HIS A 96 20.04 16.42 100.86
CA HIS A 96 19.90 15.72 99.58
C HIS A 96 19.70 16.70 98.42
N CYS A 97 18.84 17.71 98.58
CA CYS A 97 18.68 18.80 97.61
C CYS A 97 20.01 19.51 97.36
N LYS A 98 20.82 19.77 98.40
CA LYS A 98 22.14 20.39 98.25
C LYS A 98 23.13 19.49 97.50
N VAL A 99 23.15 18.18 97.79
CA VAL A 99 23.98 17.21 97.06
C VAL A 99 23.54 17.11 95.60
N VAL A 100 22.23 17.06 95.34
CA VAL A 100 21.67 17.03 93.98
C VAL A 100 21.98 18.33 93.23
N SER A 101 21.80 19.50 93.84
CA SER A 101 22.15 20.79 93.23
C SER A 101 23.65 20.90 92.92
N ASN A 102 24.51 20.45 93.83
CA ASN A 102 25.96 20.40 93.58
C ASN A 102 26.28 19.43 92.43
N ARG A 103 25.61 18.28 92.39
CA ARG A 103 25.80 17.29 91.33
C ARG A 103 25.33 17.80 89.97
N ILE A 104 24.22 18.53 89.92
CA ILE A 104 23.73 19.20 88.71
C ILE A 104 24.76 20.23 88.24
N ALA A 105 25.27 21.08 89.14
CA ALA A 105 26.26 22.09 88.79
C ALA A 105 27.57 21.47 88.26
N GLU A 106 28.05 20.38 88.88
CA GLU A 106 29.20 19.62 88.39
C GLU A 106 28.94 19.03 87.00
N LEU A 107 27.78 18.37 86.80
CA LEU A 107 27.42 17.77 85.51
C LEU A 107 27.26 18.83 84.42
N GLU A 108 26.70 20.00 84.73
CA GLU A 108 26.62 21.13 83.80
C GLU A 108 28.01 21.68 83.44
N GLN A 109 28.92 21.75 84.41
CA GLN A 109 30.29 22.19 84.17
C GLN A 109 31.06 21.19 83.33
N ASP A 110 30.93 19.90 83.62
CA ASP A 110 31.54 18.83 82.85
C ASP A 110 30.95 18.75 81.44
N SER A 111 29.62 18.89 81.28
CA SER A 111 28.96 18.97 79.97
C SER A 111 29.46 20.15 79.16
N ARG A 112 29.61 21.35 79.77
CA ARG A 112 30.19 22.53 79.10
C ARG A 112 31.63 22.28 78.68
N ARG A 113 32.44 21.65 79.55
CA ARG A 113 33.83 21.31 79.25
C ARG A 113 33.94 20.29 78.11
N VAL A 114 33.10 19.26 78.11
CA VAL A 114 33.05 18.24 77.06
C VAL A 114 32.58 18.86 75.74
N SER A 115 31.54 19.69 75.77
CA SER A 115 31.05 20.40 74.58
C SER A 115 32.12 21.32 73.97
N SER A 116 32.84 22.08 74.80
CA SER A 116 33.95 22.93 74.33
C SER A 116 35.07 22.09 73.71
N LYS A 117 35.49 21.01 74.37
CA LYS A 117 36.53 20.10 73.84
C LYS A 117 36.11 19.45 72.52
N PHE A 118 34.83 19.09 72.39
CA PHE A 118 34.29 18.52 71.15
C PHE A 118 34.27 19.57 70.03
N GLN A 119 33.82 20.79 70.33
CA GLN A 119 33.77 21.88 69.36
C GLN A 119 35.18 22.31 68.91
N ASP A 120 36.13 22.43 69.83
CA ASP A 120 37.55 22.65 69.53
C ASP A 120 38.14 21.50 68.71
N GLY A 121 37.70 20.26 68.99
CA GLY A 121 38.07 19.06 68.24
C GLY A 121 37.56 19.06 66.79
N LEU A 122 36.42 19.68 66.52
CA LEU A 122 35.82 19.77 65.18
C LEU A 122 36.45 20.85 64.28
N VAL A 123 37.11 21.86 64.85
CA VAL A 123 37.74 22.93 64.06
C VAL A 123 38.77 22.40 63.06
N LYS A 124 39.60 21.43 63.46
CA LYS A 124 40.63 20.87 62.56
C LYS A 124 40.04 20.04 61.42
N PRO A 125 39.12 19.09 61.66
CA PRO A 125 38.39 18.40 60.60
C PRO A 125 37.65 19.36 59.66
N ASP A 126 37.02 20.41 60.19
CA ASP A 126 36.27 21.38 59.38
C ASP A 126 37.19 22.20 58.48
N MET A 127 38.34 22.64 58.98
CA MET A 127 39.38 23.26 58.16
C MET A 127 39.93 22.32 57.09
N LEU A 128 40.20 21.06 57.45
CA LEU A 128 40.69 20.05 56.50
C LEU A 128 39.66 19.75 55.41
N LEU A 129 38.38 19.67 55.76
CA LEU A 129 37.30 19.45 54.79
C LEU A 129 37.21 20.62 53.81
N ASN A 130 37.27 21.85 54.29
CA ASN A 130 37.27 23.04 53.43
C ASN A 130 38.49 23.06 52.49
N ASP A 131 39.68 22.70 52.99
CA ASP A 131 40.88 22.57 52.15
C ASP A 131 40.73 21.47 51.10
N ILE A 132 40.12 20.32 51.45
CA ILE A 132 39.84 19.23 50.50
C ILE A 132 38.84 19.70 49.43
N CYS A 133 37.78 20.41 49.81
CA CYS A 133 36.80 20.95 48.86
C CYS A 133 37.47 21.91 47.87
N ALA A 134 38.31 22.83 48.36
CA ALA A 134 39.03 23.77 47.50
C ALA A 134 40.02 23.06 46.56
N GLN A 135 40.74 22.03 47.04
CA GLN A 135 41.62 21.23 46.21
C GLN A 135 40.86 20.40 45.17
N MET A 136 39.68 19.91 45.51
CA MET A 136 38.83 19.14 44.60
C MET A 136 38.28 20.03 43.48
N GLU A 137 37.89 21.26 43.79
CA GLU A 137 37.42 22.25 42.82
C GLU A 137 38.54 22.65 41.85
N ASP A 138 39.76 22.92 42.35
CA ASP A 138 40.93 23.17 41.50
C ASP A 138 41.30 21.96 40.64
N LEU A 139 41.17 20.75 41.19
CA LEU A 139 41.39 19.51 40.44
C LEU A 139 40.35 19.34 39.33
N GLU A 140 39.09 19.64 39.60
CA GLU A 140 37.99 19.58 38.62
C GLU A 140 38.18 20.61 37.50
N GLU A 141 38.60 21.83 37.82
CA GLU A 141 38.92 22.85 36.82
C GLU A 141 40.08 22.40 35.92
N ARG A 142 41.16 21.88 36.53
CA ARG A 142 42.30 21.34 35.78
C ARG A 142 41.91 20.13 34.95
N PHE A 143 41.09 19.22 35.48
CA PHE A 143 40.59 18.07 34.76
C PHE A 143 39.74 18.49 33.56
N THR A 144 38.85 19.47 33.73
CA THR A 144 38.01 20.02 32.65
C THR A 144 38.87 20.67 31.56
N LYS A 145 39.92 21.40 31.94
CA LYS A 145 40.86 22.00 31.00
C LYS A 145 41.67 20.95 30.23
N VAL A 146 42.13 19.90 30.92
CA VAL A 146 42.85 18.79 30.28
C VAL A 146 41.92 17.99 29.37
N SER A 147 40.70 17.70 29.82
CA SER A 147 39.68 16.97 29.06
C SER A 147 39.32 17.73 27.78
N SER A 148 39.00 19.02 27.86
CA SER A 148 38.72 19.85 26.67
C SER A 148 39.92 19.93 25.72
N SER A 149 41.14 20.06 26.23
CA SER A 149 42.35 20.01 25.39
C SER A 149 42.56 18.64 24.76
N ALA A 150 42.26 17.55 25.46
CA ALA A 150 42.39 16.18 24.95
C ALA A 150 41.36 15.91 23.84
N VAL A 151 40.13 16.40 23.98
CA VAL A 151 39.10 16.34 22.94
C VAL A 151 39.57 17.09 21.69
N MET A 152 40.04 18.33 21.84
CA MET A 152 40.57 19.12 20.71
C MET A 152 41.77 18.45 20.01
N ILE A 153 42.64 17.77 20.76
CA ILE A 153 43.75 17.00 20.19
C ILE A 153 43.21 15.76 19.47
N GLY A 154 42.21 15.07 20.04
CA GLY A 154 41.54 13.93 19.43
C GLY A 154 40.89 14.29 18.10
N ASP A 155 40.14 15.40 18.03
CA ASP A 155 39.50 15.87 16.81
C ASP A 155 40.54 16.21 15.73
N LYS A 156 41.63 16.90 16.12
CA LYS A 156 42.73 17.21 15.20
C LYS A 156 43.42 15.96 14.69
N LEU A 157 43.69 14.98 15.55
CA LEU A 157 44.28 13.70 15.13
C LEU A 157 43.35 12.95 14.19
N SER A 158 42.05 12.88 14.50
CA SER A 158 41.06 12.27 13.62
C SER A 158 41.01 12.95 12.25
N SER A 159 41.02 14.30 12.21
CA SER A 159 41.03 15.04 10.95
C SER A 159 42.31 14.80 10.15
N LEU A 160 43.46 14.71 10.83
CA LEU A 160 44.75 14.44 10.21
C LEU A 160 44.81 13.01 9.68
N ASP A 161 44.26 12.04 10.40
CA ASP A 161 44.22 10.64 9.95
C ASP A 161 43.30 10.44 8.74
N ILE A 162 42.17 11.15 8.68
CA ILE A 162 41.31 11.20 7.49
C ILE A 162 42.07 11.80 6.31
N GLU A 163 42.74 12.93 6.51
CA GLU A 163 43.49 13.61 5.45
C GLU A 163 44.69 12.77 4.98
N ARG A 164 45.41 12.12 5.91
CA ARG A 164 46.52 11.22 5.60
C ARG A 164 46.04 10.02 4.77
N SER A 165 44.93 9.40 5.16
CA SER A 165 44.34 8.28 4.41
C SER A 165 43.97 8.72 2.98
N ARG A 166 43.35 9.90 2.85
CA ARG A 166 42.99 10.49 1.56
C ARG A 166 44.21 10.75 0.66
N VAL A 167 45.29 11.29 1.22
CA VAL A 167 46.54 11.55 0.48
C VAL A 167 47.18 10.24 0.02
N LEU A 168 47.21 9.21 0.87
CA LEU A 168 47.76 7.90 0.49
C LEU A 168 46.93 7.23 -0.62
N GLU A 169 45.61 7.30 -0.56
CA GLU A 169 44.73 6.78 -1.64
C GLU A 169 44.93 7.54 -2.95
N THR A 170 45.06 8.87 -2.87
CA THR A 170 45.32 9.73 -4.05
C THR A 170 46.67 9.44 -4.69
N ASP A 171 47.71 9.21 -3.87
CA ASP A 171 49.05 8.85 -4.33
C ASP A 171 49.04 7.50 -5.04
N GLU A 172 48.37 6.49 -4.47
CA GLU A 172 48.23 5.16 -5.08
C GLU A 172 47.46 5.22 -6.42
N LEU A 173 46.38 6.01 -6.50
CA LEU A 173 45.62 6.25 -7.73
C LEU A 173 46.43 7.02 -8.78
N MET A 174 47.20 8.03 -8.38
CA MET A 174 48.07 8.80 -9.28
C MET A 174 49.17 7.92 -9.88
N GLU A 175 49.82 7.08 -9.07
CA GLU A 175 50.79 6.10 -9.58
C GLU A 175 50.15 5.14 -10.59
N ALA A 176 48.93 4.66 -10.31
CA ALA A 176 48.20 3.78 -11.21
C ALA A 176 47.82 4.48 -12.53
N LEU A 177 47.39 5.75 -12.46
CA LEU A 177 47.12 6.58 -13.64
C LEU A 177 48.37 6.82 -14.48
N LEU A 178 49.50 7.16 -13.85
CA LEU A 178 50.78 7.34 -14.56
C LEU A 178 51.23 6.06 -15.25
N ALA A 179 51.04 4.90 -14.60
CA ALA A 179 51.31 3.61 -15.21
C ALA A 179 50.39 3.31 -16.41
N LEU A 180 49.09 3.65 -16.34
CA LEU A 180 48.17 3.54 -17.47
C LEU A 180 48.48 4.53 -18.60
N ASN A 181 49.08 5.68 -18.28
CA ASN A 181 49.43 6.70 -19.26
C ASN A 181 50.66 6.32 -20.11
N ASP A 182 51.47 5.36 -19.67
CA ASP A 182 52.59 4.83 -20.44
C ASP A 182 52.09 3.76 -21.45
N PRO A 183 52.18 4.01 -22.77
CA PRO A 183 51.74 3.05 -23.78
C PRO A 183 52.51 1.72 -23.76
N SER A 184 53.65 1.66 -23.07
CA SER A 184 54.51 0.47 -22.93
C SER A 184 54.07 -0.45 -21.77
N SER A 185 53.19 0.02 -20.88
CA SER A 185 52.87 -0.66 -19.61
C SER A 185 51.97 -1.90 -19.76
N LYS A 186 51.33 -2.07 -20.93
CA LYS A 186 50.42 -3.20 -21.24
C LYS A 186 51.05 -4.60 -21.10
N LEU A 187 52.38 -4.70 -20.99
CA LEU A 187 53.12 -5.96 -21.03
C LEU A 187 53.85 -6.31 -19.72
N THR A 188 53.83 -5.45 -18.70
CA THR A 188 54.66 -5.60 -17.49
C THR A 188 53.84 -5.44 -16.22
N LYS A 189 53.95 -6.41 -15.29
CA LYS A 189 53.42 -6.26 -13.93
C LYS A 189 54.05 -5.03 -13.28
N SER A 190 53.23 -4.04 -12.95
CA SER A 190 53.65 -2.82 -12.26
C SER A 190 53.97 -3.13 -10.78
N SER A 191 54.72 -2.26 -10.10
CA SER A 191 54.82 -2.29 -8.64
C SER A 191 53.50 -1.93 -7.95
N ASN A 192 52.62 -1.22 -8.65
CA ASN A 192 51.35 -0.76 -8.13
C ASN A 192 50.30 -1.89 -8.13
N ARG A 193 49.66 -2.12 -6.98
CA ARG A 193 48.66 -3.19 -6.80
C ARG A 193 47.43 -2.96 -7.68
N LEU A 194 46.94 -1.73 -7.74
CA LEU A 194 45.74 -1.37 -8.51
C LEU A 194 45.93 -1.70 -9.99
N PHE A 195 47.06 -1.30 -10.57
CA PHE A 195 47.37 -1.60 -11.97
C PHE A 195 47.38 -3.11 -12.29
N ASN A 196 47.93 -3.92 -11.38
CA ASN A 196 47.96 -5.37 -11.58
C ASN A 196 46.57 -6.01 -11.47
N THR A 197 45.75 -5.54 -10.53
CA THR A 197 44.37 -6.02 -10.37
C THR A 197 43.51 -5.68 -11.58
N LEU A 198 43.71 -4.52 -12.22
CA LEU A 198 43.00 -4.12 -13.44
C LEU A 198 43.23 -5.04 -14.64
N HIS A 199 44.37 -5.73 -14.67
CA HIS A 199 44.76 -6.63 -15.74
C HIS A 199 44.63 -8.11 -15.37
N ASP A 200 44.15 -8.44 -14.16
CA ASP A 200 43.96 -9.82 -13.70
C ASP A 200 42.51 -10.29 -13.97
N PRO A 201 42.31 -11.29 -14.87
CA PRO A 201 40.99 -11.83 -15.15
C PRO A 201 40.30 -12.47 -13.93
N ASN A 202 41.06 -12.87 -12.90
CA ASN A 202 40.51 -13.54 -11.71
C ASN A 202 40.01 -12.55 -10.63
N GLN A 203 40.28 -11.25 -10.79
CA GLN A 203 39.90 -10.20 -9.83
C GLN A 203 38.92 -9.21 -10.43
N LEU A 204 37.99 -9.69 -11.26
CA LEU A 204 37.09 -8.85 -12.04
C LEU A 204 36.23 -7.89 -11.18
N HIS A 205 35.73 -8.36 -10.03
CA HIS A 205 34.94 -7.55 -9.08
C HIS A 205 35.77 -6.47 -8.36
N GLU A 206 37.06 -6.72 -8.15
CA GLU A 206 37.95 -5.71 -7.56
C GLU A 206 38.36 -4.70 -8.64
N ALA A 207 38.61 -5.19 -9.86
CA ALA A 207 38.91 -4.36 -11.01
C ALA A 207 37.80 -3.35 -11.30
N SER A 208 36.51 -3.75 -11.27
CA SER A 208 35.40 -2.81 -11.49
C SER A 208 35.38 -1.66 -10.48
N ARG A 209 35.55 -1.95 -9.19
CA ARG A 209 35.62 -0.94 -8.12
C ARG A 209 36.78 0.03 -8.32
N ILE A 210 37.95 -0.49 -8.69
CA ILE A 210 39.13 0.32 -8.99
C ILE A 210 38.89 1.20 -10.23
N ILE A 211 38.34 0.65 -11.33
CA ILE A 211 38.06 1.40 -12.56
C ILE A 211 37.10 2.55 -12.29
N LYS A 212 36.04 2.33 -11.50
CA LYS A 212 35.09 3.40 -11.15
C LYS A 212 35.80 4.56 -10.46
N LYS A 213 36.57 4.26 -9.40
CA LYS A 213 37.38 5.28 -8.69
C LYS A 213 38.36 5.98 -9.62
N MET A 214 39.01 5.23 -10.52
CA MET A 214 39.97 5.78 -11.47
C MET A 214 39.29 6.68 -12.51
N SER A 215 38.07 6.33 -12.93
CA SER A 215 37.24 7.11 -13.84
C SER A 215 36.83 8.44 -13.19
N GLU A 216 36.29 8.39 -11.96
CA GLU A 216 35.96 9.59 -11.16
C GLU A 216 37.20 10.48 -11.01
N PHE A 217 38.32 9.92 -10.56
CA PHE A 217 39.58 10.64 -10.38
C PHE A 217 40.14 11.23 -11.69
N SER A 218 40.02 10.49 -12.79
CA SER A 218 40.42 10.95 -14.12
C SER A 218 39.57 12.12 -14.62
N THR A 219 38.27 12.14 -14.30
CA THR A 219 37.38 13.27 -14.67
C THR A 219 37.72 14.54 -13.88
N GLU A 220 38.15 14.42 -12.63
CA GLU A 220 38.59 15.56 -11.82
C GLU A 220 39.91 16.18 -12.31
N LEU A 221 40.84 15.35 -12.80
CA LEU A 221 42.16 15.80 -13.25
C LEU A 221 42.19 16.44 -14.63
N SER A 222 41.21 16.11 -15.50
CA SER A 222 40.98 16.64 -16.86
C SER A 222 42.10 17.51 -17.44
N SER A 223 43.18 16.86 -17.90
CA SER A 223 44.35 17.51 -18.51
C SER A 223 44.77 16.79 -19.79
N PRO A 224 45.22 17.49 -20.84
CA PRO A 224 45.72 16.87 -22.07
C PRO A 224 46.86 15.85 -21.83
N THR A 225 47.60 15.99 -20.72
CA THR A 225 48.71 15.10 -20.37
C THR A 225 48.27 13.67 -20.01
N ILE A 226 47.04 13.48 -19.53
CA ILE A 226 46.51 12.17 -19.10
C ILE A 226 45.50 11.57 -20.10
N ALA A 227 45.34 12.17 -21.28
CA ALA A 227 44.33 11.78 -22.26
C ALA A 227 44.43 10.31 -22.72
N PHE A 228 45.65 9.77 -22.78
CA PHE A 228 45.86 8.34 -23.09
C PHE A 228 45.35 7.45 -21.96
N ALA A 229 45.68 7.76 -20.70
CA ALA A 229 45.14 7.04 -19.55
C ALA A 229 43.61 7.08 -19.50
N VAL A 230 42.98 8.24 -19.77
CA VAL A 230 41.50 8.36 -19.81
C VAL A 230 40.89 7.42 -20.85
N THR A 231 41.49 7.37 -22.04
CA THR A 231 41.02 6.49 -23.12
C THR A 231 41.20 5.01 -22.77
N GLU A 232 42.31 4.67 -22.11
CA GLU A 232 42.57 3.30 -21.67
C GLU A 232 41.67 2.88 -20.49
N ILE A 233 41.34 3.78 -19.57
CA ILE A 233 40.35 3.57 -18.49
C ILE A 233 38.98 3.30 -19.10
N GLU A 234 38.55 4.06 -20.10
CA GLU A 234 37.28 3.84 -20.79
C GLU A 234 37.26 2.48 -21.53
N ARG A 235 38.39 2.10 -22.14
CA ARG A 235 38.52 0.78 -22.77
C ARG A 235 38.47 -0.36 -21.74
N LEU A 236 39.18 -0.23 -20.62
CA LEU A 236 39.16 -1.19 -19.52
C LEU A 236 37.77 -1.27 -18.87
N SER A 237 37.09 -0.14 -18.78
CA SER A 237 35.71 0.00 -18.31
C SER A 237 34.76 -0.88 -19.13
N GLN A 238 34.72 -0.67 -20.44
CA GLN A 238 33.87 -1.46 -21.34
C GLN A 238 34.26 -2.94 -21.36
N THR A 239 35.55 -3.26 -21.26
CA THR A 239 36.03 -4.65 -21.21
C THR A 239 35.56 -5.35 -19.93
N THR A 240 35.72 -4.68 -18.79
CA THR A 240 35.34 -5.20 -17.47
C THR A 240 33.84 -5.37 -17.36
N GLU A 241 33.07 -4.40 -17.85
CA GLU A 241 31.61 -4.48 -17.91
C GLU A 241 31.13 -5.68 -18.74
N ASN A 242 31.65 -5.85 -19.96
CA ASN A 242 31.26 -6.98 -20.81
C ASN A 242 31.67 -8.33 -20.21
N ASN A 243 32.84 -8.41 -19.56
CA ASN A 243 33.26 -9.60 -18.86
C ASN A 243 32.34 -9.91 -17.66
N LEU A 244 31.94 -8.91 -16.88
CA LEU A 244 31.01 -9.07 -15.75
C LEU A 244 29.62 -9.50 -16.23
N LEU A 245 29.11 -8.93 -17.32
CA LEU A 245 27.83 -9.35 -17.92
C LEU A 245 27.89 -10.78 -18.47
N THR A 246 29.05 -11.18 -19.01
CA THR A 246 29.28 -12.54 -19.49
C THR A 246 29.37 -13.53 -18.32
N GLU A 247 30.09 -13.18 -17.25
CA GLU A 247 30.16 -13.98 -16.03
C GLU A 247 28.78 -14.10 -15.38
N PHE A 248 28.02 -13.01 -15.28
CA PHE A 248 26.64 -13.02 -14.81
C PHE A 248 25.77 -13.98 -15.64
N SER A 249 25.87 -13.94 -16.97
CA SER A 249 25.12 -14.84 -17.86
C SER A 249 25.51 -16.31 -17.65
N ASN A 250 26.80 -16.59 -17.48
CA ASN A 250 27.30 -17.94 -17.21
C ASN A 250 26.85 -18.46 -15.83
N GLU A 251 26.85 -17.62 -14.80
CA GLU A 251 26.39 -17.98 -13.47
C GLU A 251 24.86 -18.17 -13.43
N GLN A 252 24.11 -17.41 -14.24
CA GLN A 252 22.68 -17.59 -14.44
C GLN A 252 22.37 -18.94 -15.11
N GLU A 253 23.10 -19.33 -16.15
CA GLU A 253 22.95 -20.64 -16.80
C GLU A 253 23.24 -21.81 -15.84
N LYS A 254 24.23 -21.64 -14.94
CA LYS A 254 24.55 -22.62 -13.89
C LYS A 254 23.56 -22.64 -12.72
N GLY A 255 22.67 -21.64 -12.61
CA GLY A 255 21.77 -21.47 -11.48
C GLY A 255 22.47 -21.07 -10.17
N ASN A 256 23.66 -20.45 -10.23
CA ASN A 256 24.41 -20.05 -9.05
C ASN A 256 24.03 -18.64 -8.56
N LEU A 257 23.05 -18.57 -7.65
CA LEU A 257 22.53 -17.31 -7.11
C LEU A 257 23.59 -16.44 -6.43
N MET A 258 24.56 -17.04 -5.73
CA MET A 258 25.62 -16.31 -5.04
C MET A 258 26.61 -15.67 -6.03
N GLY A 259 26.90 -16.36 -7.14
CA GLY A 259 27.73 -15.83 -8.23
C GLY A 259 27.03 -14.69 -8.95
N MET A 260 25.75 -14.87 -9.28
CA MET A 260 24.90 -13.83 -9.87
C MET A 260 24.82 -12.59 -8.98
N ARG A 261 24.61 -12.78 -7.67
CA ARG A 261 24.57 -11.67 -6.70
C ARG A 261 25.86 -10.86 -6.72
N ARG A 262 27.02 -11.52 -6.62
CA ARG A 262 28.31 -10.83 -6.63
C ARG A 262 28.55 -10.04 -7.92
N CYS A 263 28.16 -10.62 -9.06
CA CYS A 263 28.23 -9.95 -10.36
C CYS A 263 27.27 -8.75 -10.44
N ALA A 264 26.03 -8.91 -9.98
CA ALA A 264 25.02 -7.85 -9.95
C ALA A 264 25.42 -6.70 -9.02
N GLU A 265 25.89 -7.00 -7.81
CA GLU A 265 26.44 -6.00 -6.88
C GLU A 265 27.59 -5.22 -7.54
N SER A 266 28.54 -5.93 -8.15
CA SER A 266 29.68 -5.29 -8.82
C SER A 266 29.26 -4.46 -10.03
N LEU A 267 28.25 -4.90 -10.79
CA LEU A 267 27.72 -4.17 -11.96
C LEU A 267 26.90 -2.95 -11.58
N ILE A 268 26.09 -3.03 -10.52
CA ILE A 268 25.25 -1.92 -10.02
C ILE A 268 26.11 -0.88 -9.30
N GLU A 269 27.11 -1.31 -8.52
CA GLU A 269 28.06 -0.40 -7.91
C GLU A 269 28.88 0.33 -8.99
N TYR A 270 29.19 -0.36 -10.09
CA TYR A 270 30.03 0.13 -11.17
C TYR A 270 29.29 0.99 -12.20
N ASN A 271 28.09 0.58 -12.64
CA ASN A 271 27.34 1.15 -13.75
C ASN A 271 25.82 1.14 -13.48
N ASP A 272 25.04 1.77 -14.37
CA ASP A 272 23.59 1.84 -14.27
C ASP A 272 22.93 0.45 -14.19
N LYS A 273 21.95 0.33 -13.31
CA LYS A 273 21.19 -0.88 -12.98
C LYS A 273 20.45 -1.46 -14.20
N GLU A 274 20.23 -0.65 -15.23
CA GLU A 274 19.45 -1.00 -16.43
C GLU A 274 20.09 -2.12 -17.26
N LYS A 275 21.42 -2.07 -17.51
CA LYS A 275 22.05 -3.06 -18.40
C LYS A 275 22.07 -4.47 -17.83
N VAL A 276 22.31 -4.60 -16.53
CA VAL A 276 22.27 -5.91 -15.85
C VAL A 276 20.83 -6.42 -15.76
N ALA A 277 19.85 -5.54 -15.55
CA ALA A 277 18.44 -5.86 -15.57
C ALA A 277 17.99 -6.36 -16.95
N ASP A 278 18.29 -5.61 -18.02
CA ASP A 278 18.01 -5.99 -19.40
C ASP A 278 18.66 -7.33 -19.75
N ARG A 279 19.91 -7.54 -19.36
CA ARG A 279 20.63 -8.79 -19.62
C ARG A 279 19.99 -9.97 -18.89
N TYR A 280 19.60 -9.79 -17.63
CA TYR A 280 18.91 -10.81 -16.84
C TYR A 280 17.55 -11.18 -17.47
N VAL A 281 16.72 -10.18 -17.76
CA VAL A 281 15.39 -10.37 -18.37
C VAL A 281 15.53 -11.01 -19.74
N TRP A 282 16.47 -10.57 -20.57
CA TRP A 282 16.77 -11.18 -21.86
C TRP A 282 17.10 -12.67 -21.73
N ASN A 283 18.00 -13.04 -20.81
CA ASN A 283 18.38 -14.43 -20.59
C ASN A 283 17.19 -15.29 -20.13
N VAL A 284 16.35 -14.75 -19.24
CA VAL A 284 15.10 -15.41 -18.82
C VAL A 284 14.20 -15.65 -20.03
N MET A 285 13.95 -14.63 -20.85
CA MET A 285 13.09 -14.74 -22.02
C MET A 285 13.64 -15.72 -23.06
N CYS A 286 14.96 -15.70 -23.33
CA CYS A 286 15.60 -16.65 -24.25
C CYS A 286 15.51 -18.11 -23.78
N ASP A 287 15.75 -18.38 -22.49
CA ASP A 287 15.62 -19.73 -21.92
C ASP A 287 14.18 -20.24 -22.08
N ARG A 288 13.18 -19.38 -21.88
CA ARG A 288 11.77 -19.73 -22.08
C ARG A 288 11.44 -19.97 -23.56
N LEU A 289 11.89 -19.12 -24.48
CA LEU A 289 11.71 -19.33 -25.93
C LEU A 289 12.32 -20.65 -26.40
N ALA A 290 13.53 -20.99 -25.92
CA ALA A 290 14.20 -22.24 -26.22
C ALA A 290 13.43 -23.46 -25.70
N LYS A 291 12.88 -23.38 -24.48
CA LYS A 291 12.05 -24.44 -23.87
C LYS A 291 10.69 -24.59 -24.58
N THR A 292 10.09 -23.50 -25.03
CA THR A 292 8.81 -23.54 -25.78
C THR A 292 8.95 -24.07 -27.21
N SER A 293 10.10 -23.87 -27.86
CA SER A 293 10.35 -24.37 -29.23
C SER A 293 10.39 -25.90 -29.33
N GLY A 294 10.53 -26.62 -28.20
CA GLY A 294 10.53 -28.08 -28.15
C GLY A 294 9.17 -28.73 -27.88
N ALA A 295 8.14 -27.95 -27.51
CA ALA A 295 6.80 -28.47 -27.25
C ALA A 295 5.92 -28.35 -28.50
N PRO A 296 5.22 -29.41 -28.95
CA PRO A 296 4.22 -29.25 -29.99
C PRO A 296 3.14 -28.32 -29.46
N VAL A 297 3.00 -27.14 -30.06
CA VAL A 297 1.86 -26.24 -29.83
C VAL A 297 0.65 -26.95 -30.40
N VAL A 298 0.01 -27.77 -29.57
CA VAL A 298 -1.35 -28.24 -29.84
C VAL A 298 -2.23 -27.03 -29.61
N ALA A 299 -2.40 -26.19 -30.63
CA ALA A 299 -3.40 -25.15 -30.62
C ALA A 299 -4.74 -25.86 -30.37
N SER A 300 -5.36 -25.56 -29.23
CA SER A 300 -6.65 -26.13 -28.89
C SER A 300 -7.71 -25.62 -29.87
N LEU A 301 -8.83 -26.32 -29.95
CA LEU A 301 -9.97 -25.85 -30.75
C LEU A 301 -10.66 -24.63 -30.10
N ASP A 302 -10.36 -24.35 -28.82
CA ASP A 302 -10.87 -23.19 -28.08
C ASP A 302 -9.76 -22.15 -27.86
N PRO A 303 -9.77 -21.03 -28.60
CA PRO A 303 -8.79 -19.97 -28.46
C PRO A 303 -8.60 -19.45 -27.03
N ILE A 304 -9.64 -19.52 -26.17
CA ILE A 304 -9.57 -19.04 -24.77
C ILE A 304 -8.69 -19.98 -23.93
N GLU A 305 -8.72 -21.29 -24.19
CA GLU A 305 -7.87 -22.26 -23.50
C GLU A 305 -6.38 -22.04 -23.83
N ASP A 306 -6.07 -21.66 -25.07
CA ASP A 306 -4.71 -21.28 -25.48
C ASP A 306 -4.22 -20.02 -24.75
N LEU A 307 -5.13 -19.06 -24.50
CA LEU A 307 -4.85 -17.84 -23.74
C LEU A 307 -4.62 -18.14 -22.25
N ASP A 308 -5.46 -18.97 -21.63
CA ASP A 308 -5.28 -19.43 -20.24
C ASP A 308 -3.98 -20.23 -20.06
N ALA A 309 -3.59 -21.02 -21.06
CA ALA A 309 -2.31 -21.74 -21.08
C ALA A 309 -1.12 -20.77 -21.16
N LEU A 310 -1.24 -19.66 -21.90
CA LEU A 310 -0.23 -18.60 -21.94
C LEU A 310 -0.13 -17.90 -20.58
N TYR A 311 -1.26 -17.53 -19.97
CA TYR A 311 -1.29 -16.89 -18.64
C TYR A 311 -0.68 -17.79 -17.56
N THR A 312 -1.00 -19.09 -17.58
CA THR A 312 -0.40 -20.06 -16.65
C THR A 312 1.13 -20.10 -16.79
N LYS A 313 1.65 -20.01 -18.02
CA LYS A 313 3.11 -19.95 -18.26
C LYS A 313 3.71 -18.65 -17.73
N ILE A 314 3.06 -17.51 -17.97
CA ILE A 314 3.52 -16.19 -17.50
C ILE A 314 3.54 -16.16 -15.97
N LEU A 315 2.48 -16.62 -15.32
CA LEU A 315 2.37 -16.72 -13.85
C LEU A 315 3.44 -17.64 -13.27
N GLY A 316 3.73 -18.77 -13.93
CA GLY A 316 4.83 -19.65 -13.56
C GLY A 316 6.19 -18.94 -13.63
N ILE A 317 6.42 -18.11 -14.66
CA ILE A 317 7.66 -17.32 -14.77
C ILE A 317 7.76 -16.31 -13.63
N CYS A 318 6.70 -15.55 -13.33
CA CYS A 318 6.71 -14.60 -12.22
C CYS A 318 6.97 -15.31 -10.87
N THR A 319 6.31 -16.44 -10.64
CA THR A 319 6.48 -17.25 -9.42
C THR A 319 7.90 -17.78 -9.27
N ASP A 320 8.52 -18.24 -10.36
CA ASP A 320 9.89 -18.76 -10.35
C ASP A 320 10.93 -17.64 -10.19
N GLN A 321 10.74 -16.50 -10.87
CA GLN A 321 11.79 -15.48 -11.01
C GLN A 321 11.75 -14.41 -9.92
N PHE A 322 10.60 -14.07 -9.35
CA PHE A 322 10.54 -13.03 -8.31
C PHE A 322 11.41 -13.37 -7.08
N PRO A 323 11.41 -14.61 -6.53
CA PRO A 323 12.32 -14.99 -5.46
C PRO A 323 13.80 -14.93 -5.87
N VAL A 324 14.09 -15.25 -7.14
CA VAL A 324 15.46 -15.19 -7.68
C VAL A 324 15.94 -13.74 -7.72
N ILE A 325 15.09 -12.82 -8.18
CA ILE A 325 15.39 -11.38 -8.22
C ILE A 325 15.75 -10.89 -6.81
N ASP A 326 14.95 -11.25 -5.80
CA ASP A 326 15.19 -10.87 -4.40
C ASP A 326 16.47 -11.46 -3.81
N SER A 327 16.86 -12.63 -4.30
CA SER A 327 18.10 -13.28 -3.88
C SER A 327 19.34 -12.75 -4.60
N VAL A 328 19.21 -12.14 -5.78
CA VAL A 328 20.34 -11.74 -6.62
C VAL A 328 20.60 -10.24 -6.57
N PHE A 329 19.55 -9.42 -6.52
CA PHE A 329 19.67 -7.98 -6.65
C PHE A 329 19.48 -7.25 -5.31
N PRO A 330 20.11 -6.08 -5.12
CA PRO A 330 19.82 -5.21 -3.99
C PRO A 330 18.36 -4.72 -4.02
N SER A 331 17.76 -4.48 -2.86
CA SER A 331 16.35 -4.08 -2.71
C SER A 331 15.96 -2.85 -3.55
N ILE A 332 16.91 -1.94 -3.78
CA ILE A 332 16.70 -0.70 -4.57
C ILE A 332 16.44 -1.00 -6.06
N ALA A 333 16.90 -2.16 -6.56
CA ALA A 333 16.79 -2.55 -7.96
C ALA A 333 15.69 -3.58 -8.22
N CYS A 334 15.23 -4.33 -7.21
CA CYS A 334 14.26 -5.42 -7.37
C CYS A 334 12.97 -4.98 -8.08
N ASP A 335 12.35 -3.88 -7.65
CA ASP A 335 11.07 -3.42 -8.21
C ASP A 335 11.20 -3.08 -9.70
N SER A 336 12.24 -2.32 -10.07
CA SER A 336 12.51 -1.97 -11.46
C SER A 336 12.76 -3.20 -12.34
N ILE A 337 13.38 -4.25 -11.80
CA ILE A 337 13.65 -5.49 -12.55
C ILE A 337 12.38 -6.33 -12.70
N ARG A 338 11.53 -6.40 -11.66
CA ARG A 338 10.21 -7.06 -11.74
C ARG A 338 9.31 -6.36 -12.75
N GLU A 339 9.24 -5.03 -12.71
CA GLU A 339 8.52 -4.20 -13.68
C GLU A 339 9.02 -4.47 -15.11
N LEU A 340 10.34 -4.44 -15.34
CA LEU A 340 10.93 -4.70 -16.66
C LEU A 340 10.63 -6.13 -17.16
N LEU A 341 10.69 -7.13 -16.27
CA LEU A 341 10.35 -8.50 -16.62
C LEU A 341 8.88 -8.61 -17.06
N VAL A 342 7.97 -8.03 -16.28
CA VAL A 342 6.53 -8.01 -16.59
C VAL A 342 6.26 -7.24 -17.88
N GLU A 343 6.89 -6.08 -18.08
CA GLU A 343 6.77 -5.29 -19.31
C GLU A 343 7.13 -6.12 -20.54
N ARG A 344 8.24 -6.86 -20.47
CA ARG A 344 8.69 -7.73 -21.57
C ARG A 344 7.76 -8.93 -21.74
N LEU A 345 7.26 -9.54 -20.67
CA LEU A 345 6.26 -10.62 -20.76
C LEU A 345 4.94 -10.16 -21.41
N PHE A 346 4.58 -8.89 -21.27
CA PHE A 346 3.36 -8.34 -21.89
C PHE A 346 3.58 -7.97 -23.36
N ASN A 347 4.72 -7.35 -23.69
CA ASN A 347 4.96 -6.70 -24.98
C ASN A 347 5.86 -7.49 -25.95
N ASP A 348 6.45 -8.62 -25.55
CA ASP A 348 7.36 -9.37 -26.41
C ASP A 348 6.68 -9.84 -27.73
N PRO A 349 7.29 -9.65 -28.90
CA PRO A 349 6.67 -10.02 -30.18
C PRO A 349 6.46 -11.53 -30.39
N ALA A 350 7.25 -12.39 -29.73
CA ALA A 350 7.23 -13.84 -29.96
C ALA A 350 6.41 -14.59 -28.89
N PHE A 351 6.45 -14.13 -27.65
CA PHE A 351 5.80 -14.77 -26.51
C PHE A 351 4.79 -13.87 -25.78
N GLY A 352 4.81 -12.56 -26.04
CA GLY A 352 4.06 -11.59 -25.27
C GLY A 352 2.55 -11.64 -25.50
N ILE A 353 1.82 -11.23 -24.46
CA ILE A 353 0.35 -11.17 -24.44
C ILE A 353 -0.16 -10.31 -25.60
N LEU A 354 0.51 -9.18 -25.89
CA LEU A 354 0.08 -8.28 -26.96
C LEU A 354 0.06 -8.98 -28.32
N SER A 355 1.14 -9.66 -28.69
CA SER A 355 1.27 -10.37 -29.98
C SER A 355 0.25 -11.50 -30.09
N PHE A 356 0.08 -12.26 -28.99
CA PHE A 356 -0.90 -13.33 -28.94
C PHE A 356 -2.33 -12.80 -29.03
N LEU A 357 -2.69 -11.75 -28.29
CA LEU A 357 -4.01 -11.12 -28.31
C LEU A 357 -4.34 -10.58 -29.71
N ASP A 358 -3.37 -9.97 -30.37
CA ASP A 358 -3.52 -9.43 -31.72
C ASP A 358 -3.74 -10.55 -32.74
N GLN A 359 -3.04 -11.69 -32.61
CA GLN A 359 -3.26 -12.87 -33.43
C GLN A 359 -4.60 -13.54 -33.13
N PHE A 360 -4.95 -13.68 -31.84
CA PHE A 360 -6.18 -14.28 -31.33
C PHE A 360 -7.43 -13.53 -31.81
N LEU A 361 -7.41 -12.20 -31.75
CA LEU A 361 -8.50 -11.34 -32.23
C LEU A 361 -8.58 -11.24 -33.76
N LYS A 362 -7.50 -11.57 -34.50
CA LYS A 362 -7.46 -11.60 -35.98
C LYS A 362 -7.81 -12.97 -36.59
N THR A 363 -7.40 -14.07 -35.95
CA THR A 363 -7.40 -15.43 -36.56
C THR A 363 -8.80 -16.01 -36.78
N ARG A 364 -9.80 -15.65 -35.96
CA ARG A 364 -11.19 -16.11 -36.17
C ARG A 364 -11.86 -15.46 -37.40
N ARG A 365 -11.29 -14.41 -38.00
CA ARG A 365 -11.85 -13.81 -39.22
C ARG A 365 -11.73 -14.68 -40.47
N TYR A 366 -11.00 -15.80 -40.43
CA TYR A 366 -10.71 -16.62 -41.62
C TYR A 366 -11.21 -18.07 -41.58
N THR A 367 -11.66 -18.59 -40.43
CA THR A 367 -12.02 -20.02 -40.28
C THR A 367 -13.50 -20.37 -40.50
N GLU A 368 -14.30 -19.47 -41.09
CA GLU A 368 -15.71 -19.74 -41.44
C GLU A 368 -16.00 -19.74 -42.95
N SER A 369 -15.02 -20.04 -43.81
CA SER A 369 -15.30 -20.33 -45.22
C SER A 369 -15.60 -21.80 -45.52
N SER A 370 -15.58 -22.70 -44.52
CA SER A 370 -15.85 -24.12 -44.76
C SER A 370 -16.38 -24.91 -43.57
N SER A 371 -17.53 -24.55 -42.99
CA SER A 371 -18.50 -25.54 -42.50
C SER A 371 -19.83 -24.85 -42.12
N PRO A 372 -20.99 -25.43 -42.45
CA PRO A 372 -22.28 -24.82 -42.13
C PRO A 372 -22.69 -25.14 -40.68
N VAL A 373 -23.17 -24.12 -39.97
CA VAL A 373 -24.02 -24.19 -38.77
C VAL A 373 -23.33 -24.66 -37.48
N ALA A 374 -22.81 -23.70 -36.70
CA ALA A 374 -22.94 -23.73 -35.25
C ALA A 374 -24.07 -22.74 -34.89
N THR A 375 -25.18 -23.27 -34.41
CA THR A 375 -26.33 -22.51 -33.93
C THR A 375 -26.13 -22.24 -32.44
N ASP A 376 -26.06 -20.97 -32.06
CA ASP A 376 -26.28 -20.58 -30.66
C ASP A 376 -27.75 -20.87 -30.27
N ALA A 377 -28.00 -20.99 -28.96
CA ALA A 377 -29.31 -21.32 -28.36
C ALA A 377 -30.47 -20.37 -28.73
N GLU A 378 -30.20 -19.26 -29.44
CA GLU A 378 -31.19 -18.29 -29.92
C GLU A 378 -31.40 -18.25 -31.45
N GLY A 379 -30.78 -19.14 -32.23
CA GLY A 379 -31.16 -19.33 -33.64
C GLY A 379 -30.85 -18.18 -34.61
N LEU A 380 -29.93 -17.25 -34.28
CA LEU A 380 -29.37 -16.27 -35.24
C LEU A 380 -27.94 -16.65 -35.66
N PRO A 381 -27.56 -16.51 -36.96
CA PRO A 381 -26.20 -16.74 -37.41
C PRO A 381 -25.23 -15.84 -36.65
N SER A 382 -24.13 -16.40 -36.15
CA SER A 382 -23.11 -15.62 -35.43
C SER A 382 -22.51 -14.60 -36.40
N SER A 383 -22.65 -13.31 -36.07
CA SER A 383 -21.96 -12.28 -36.82
C SER A 383 -20.50 -12.24 -36.34
N PRO A 384 -19.51 -12.06 -37.24
CA PRO A 384 -18.09 -12.02 -36.86
C PRO A 384 -17.78 -10.88 -35.87
N ASN A 385 -18.64 -9.86 -35.81
CA ASN A 385 -18.58 -8.76 -34.86
C ASN A 385 -19.00 -9.20 -33.45
N ARG A 386 -20.05 -10.03 -33.31
CA ARG A 386 -20.51 -10.55 -32.01
C ARG A 386 -19.47 -11.47 -31.39
N ASP A 387 -18.87 -12.33 -32.21
CA ASP A 387 -17.79 -13.21 -31.75
C ASP A 387 -16.56 -12.42 -31.33
N TYR A 388 -16.20 -11.36 -32.07
CA TYR A 388 -15.10 -10.47 -31.69
C TYR A 388 -15.33 -9.80 -30.33
N VAL A 389 -16.54 -9.26 -30.10
CA VAL A 389 -16.90 -8.61 -28.84
C VAL A 389 -16.86 -9.59 -27.66
N LYS A 390 -17.50 -10.76 -27.79
CA LYS A 390 -17.51 -11.80 -26.73
C LYS A 390 -16.09 -12.26 -26.39
N LEU A 391 -15.27 -12.47 -27.42
CA LEU A 391 -13.90 -12.92 -27.28
C LEU A 391 -13.00 -11.84 -26.63
N LEU A 392 -13.19 -10.57 -26.99
CA LEU A 392 -12.47 -9.44 -26.39
C LEU A 392 -12.84 -9.26 -24.91
N CYS A 393 -14.12 -9.33 -24.55
CA CYS A 393 -14.57 -9.25 -23.16
C CYS A 393 -13.96 -10.38 -22.33
N SER A 394 -14.03 -11.62 -22.84
CA SER A 394 -13.45 -12.80 -22.18
C SER A 394 -11.95 -12.65 -21.99
N ALA A 395 -11.21 -12.19 -23.02
CA ALA A 395 -9.78 -11.96 -22.91
C ALA A 395 -9.42 -10.86 -21.90
N TYR A 396 -10.21 -9.79 -21.84
CA TYR A 396 -10.02 -8.71 -20.87
C TYR A 396 -10.21 -9.19 -19.43
N GLU A 397 -11.30 -9.90 -19.13
CA GLU A 397 -11.57 -10.45 -17.80
C GLU A 397 -10.46 -11.40 -17.34
N ARG A 398 -10.02 -12.29 -18.23
CA ARG A 398 -8.94 -13.23 -17.95
C ARG A 398 -7.60 -12.52 -17.75
N THR A 399 -7.32 -11.46 -18.52
CA THR A 399 -6.11 -10.64 -18.30
C THR A 399 -6.17 -9.94 -16.94
N CYS A 400 -7.33 -9.41 -16.54
CA CYS A 400 -7.52 -8.78 -15.22
C CYS A 400 -7.30 -9.78 -14.09
N ALA A 401 -7.83 -11.00 -14.21
CA ALA A 401 -7.60 -12.06 -13.23
C ALA A 401 -6.11 -12.42 -13.10
N MET A 402 -5.42 -12.56 -14.23
CA MET A 402 -3.98 -12.82 -14.25
C MET A 402 -3.19 -11.66 -13.60
N VAL A 403 -3.54 -10.40 -13.89
CA VAL A 403 -2.91 -9.22 -13.27
C VAL A 403 -3.06 -9.26 -11.75
N ALA A 404 -4.26 -9.55 -11.24
CA ALA A 404 -4.51 -9.68 -9.81
C ALA A 404 -3.70 -10.83 -9.16
N GLU A 405 -3.45 -11.91 -9.90
CA GLU A 405 -2.58 -13.00 -9.46
C GLU A 405 -1.09 -12.59 -9.45
N ILE A 406 -0.61 -11.83 -10.44
CA ILE A 406 0.77 -11.29 -10.45
C ILE A 406 0.99 -10.39 -9.22
N GLU A 407 0.02 -9.54 -8.88
CA GLU A 407 0.10 -8.75 -7.66
C GLU A 407 0.12 -9.60 -6.38
N ALA A 408 -0.67 -10.68 -6.35
CA ALA A 408 -0.66 -11.60 -5.21
C ALA A 408 0.70 -12.30 -5.06
N ILE A 409 1.36 -12.64 -6.18
CA ILE A 409 2.71 -13.22 -6.19
C ILE A 409 3.74 -12.19 -5.70
N ASP A 410 3.66 -10.93 -6.13
CA ASP A 410 4.56 -9.88 -5.64
C ASP A 410 4.40 -9.66 -4.13
N ARG A 411 3.15 -9.52 -3.66
CA ARG A 411 2.82 -9.40 -2.23
C ARG A 411 3.33 -10.59 -1.40
N ALA A 412 3.31 -11.80 -1.94
CA ALA A 412 3.79 -13.00 -1.25
C ALA A 412 5.32 -13.04 -1.10
N ASN A 413 6.06 -12.42 -2.02
CA ASN A 413 7.53 -12.43 -2.07
C ASN A 413 8.17 -11.25 -1.33
N GLN A 414 7.41 -10.21 -0.97
CA GLN A 414 7.95 -9.12 -0.17
C GLN A 414 8.42 -9.62 1.21
N PRO A 415 9.60 -9.17 1.67
CA PRO A 415 10.18 -9.63 2.93
C PRO A 415 9.28 -9.21 4.09
N LYS A 416 8.59 -10.18 4.70
CA LYS A 416 7.94 -10.00 6.00
C LYS A 416 9.04 -9.66 7.01
N SER A 417 9.02 -8.45 7.55
CA SER A 417 9.86 -8.05 8.68
C SER A 417 9.56 -8.97 9.88
N TYR A 418 10.27 -10.09 9.98
CA TYR A 418 10.18 -10.98 11.14
C TYR A 418 11.02 -10.38 12.27
N LYS A 419 10.37 -9.65 13.18
CA LYS A 419 10.77 -9.59 14.59
C LYS A 419 9.65 -10.16 15.45
N GLN A 420 9.57 -11.48 15.50
CA GLN A 420 8.91 -12.18 16.60
C GLN A 420 9.99 -12.68 17.56
N THR A 421 10.51 -11.78 18.40
CA THR A 421 11.21 -12.19 19.62
C THR A 421 10.18 -12.40 20.71
N ALA A 422 9.96 -13.66 21.06
CA ALA A 422 9.39 -14.04 22.33
C ALA A 422 10.37 -13.61 23.44
N ASP A 423 10.04 -12.57 24.21
CA ASP A 423 10.21 -12.56 25.66
C ASP A 423 9.51 -11.36 26.33
N SER A 424 8.61 -11.69 27.27
CA SER A 424 8.11 -10.98 28.46
C SER A 424 8.04 -9.43 28.53
N ASN A 425 6.80 -8.94 28.73
CA ASN A 425 6.36 -7.83 29.60
C ASN A 425 7.04 -6.43 29.47
N GLN A 426 6.35 -5.46 28.84
CA GLN A 426 5.87 -4.18 29.43
C GLN A 426 5.57 -3.10 28.37
N ASP A 427 4.46 -2.38 28.63
CA ASP A 427 4.00 -1.05 28.18
C ASP A 427 3.63 -0.75 26.70
N PRO A 428 2.44 -0.15 26.43
CA PRO A 428 2.03 0.32 25.12
C PRO A 428 2.40 1.79 24.93
N SER A 429 3.42 2.07 24.14
CA SER A 429 3.62 3.38 23.49
C SER A 429 3.98 3.17 22.03
N SER A 430 2.95 3.15 21.19
CA SER A 430 3.00 2.87 19.76
C SER A 430 3.03 4.18 18.96
N ASP A 431 4.23 4.64 18.58
CA ASP A 431 4.45 5.63 17.51
C ASP A 431 5.38 5.09 16.40
N ASP A 432 5.92 3.86 16.53
CA ASP A 432 6.86 3.27 15.54
C ASP A 432 6.18 2.38 14.49
N ASP A 433 4.92 1.95 14.71
CA ASP A 433 4.19 1.06 13.77
C ASP A 433 3.70 1.80 12.50
N GLN A 434 3.56 3.13 12.51
CA GLN A 434 3.03 3.88 11.36
C GLN A 434 4.06 4.09 10.22
N LEU A 435 5.37 3.98 10.51
CA LEU A 435 6.42 4.23 9.52
C LEU A 435 6.72 2.99 8.65
N GLU A 436 6.57 1.77 9.19
CA GLU A 436 6.71 0.54 8.38
C GLU A 436 5.45 0.26 7.54
N GLU A 437 4.26 0.55 8.06
CA GLU A 437 2.99 0.30 7.35
C GLU A 437 2.86 1.22 6.11
N THR A 438 3.29 2.48 6.22
CA THR A 438 3.26 3.43 5.08
C THR A 438 4.22 3.07 3.95
N SER A 439 5.41 2.52 4.25
CA SER A 439 6.38 2.13 3.21
C SER A 439 5.93 0.91 2.39
N THR A 440 5.21 -0.03 3.02
CA THR A 440 4.69 -1.23 2.33
C THR A 440 3.45 -0.92 1.48
N VAL A 441 2.62 0.04 1.90
CA VAL A 441 1.48 0.53 1.11
C VAL A 441 1.96 1.25 -0.17
N VAL A 442 2.95 2.13 -0.06
CA VAL A 442 3.50 2.87 -1.23
C VAL A 442 4.15 1.94 -2.27
N MET A 443 4.82 0.87 -1.85
CA MET A 443 5.38 -0.12 -2.78
C MET A 443 4.30 -0.98 -3.46
N ASN A 444 3.25 -1.36 -2.72
CA ASN A 444 2.11 -2.09 -3.29
C ASN A 444 1.32 -1.26 -4.30
N GLU A 445 1.20 0.06 -4.08
CA GLU A 445 0.57 0.97 -5.05
C GLU A 445 1.37 1.08 -6.35
N ARG A 446 2.70 0.95 -6.30
CA ARG A 446 3.56 1.09 -7.49
C ARG A 446 3.33 -0.02 -8.51
N ILE A 447 3.38 -1.28 -8.08
CA ILE A 447 3.19 -2.41 -9.00
C ILE A 447 1.76 -2.49 -9.52
N HIS A 448 0.76 -2.17 -8.68
CA HIS A 448 -0.65 -2.08 -9.09
C HIS A 448 -0.81 -1.01 -10.19
N THR A 449 -0.30 0.20 -9.96
CA THR A 449 -0.36 1.30 -10.95
C THR A 449 0.36 0.93 -12.26
N PHE A 450 1.50 0.25 -12.16
CA PHE A 450 2.24 -0.22 -13.33
C PHE A 450 1.46 -1.27 -14.12
N LEU A 451 0.87 -2.26 -13.46
CA LEU A 451 0.08 -3.32 -14.10
C LEU A 451 -1.19 -2.77 -14.74
N ASP A 452 -1.85 -1.82 -14.08
CA ASP A 452 -2.99 -1.07 -14.67
C ASP A 452 -2.57 -0.35 -15.95
N LEU A 453 -1.39 0.30 -15.97
CA LEU A 453 -0.86 0.96 -17.15
C LEU A 453 -0.59 -0.04 -18.29
N GLN A 454 -0.05 -1.22 -17.97
CA GLN A 454 0.16 -2.29 -18.96
C GLN A 454 -1.17 -2.81 -19.52
N LEU A 455 -2.19 -3.00 -18.67
CA LEU A 455 -3.54 -3.38 -19.11
C LEU A 455 -4.16 -2.30 -20.01
N HIS A 456 -3.95 -1.02 -19.68
CA HIS A 456 -4.37 0.09 -20.52
C HIS A 456 -3.67 0.08 -21.88
N SER A 457 -2.36 -0.18 -21.92
CA SER A 457 -1.58 -0.28 -23.15
C SER A 457 -2.04 -1.46 -24.03
N LEU A 458 -2.19 -2.66 -23.46
CA LEU A 458 -2.58 -3.88 -24.18
C LEU A 458 -3.91 -3.73 -24.92
N PHE A 459 -4.93 -3.20 -24.25
CA PHE A 459 -6.28 -3.09 -24.81
C PHE A 459 -6.54 -1.75 -25.49
N GLY A 460 -5.62 -0.77 -25.40
CA GLY A 460 -5.78 0.57 -25.96
C GLY A 460 -6.18 0.56 -27.44
N ASN A 461 -5.47 -0.23 -28.25
CA ASN A 461 -5.73 -0.37 -29.69
C ASN A 461 -7.08 -1.04 -30.02
N HIS A 462 -7.68 -1.75 -29.06
CA HIS A 462 -8.95 -2.46 -29.24
C HIS A 462 -10.16 -1.70 -28.70
N ARG A 463 -9.98 -0.71 -27.80
CA ARG A 463 -11.08 0.05 -27.19
C ARG A 463 -11.89 0.85 -28.21
N GLU A 464 -11.23 1.57 -29.13
CA GLU A 464 -11.90 2.35 -30.17
C GLU A 464 -12.64 1.44 -31.17
N LYS A 465 -12.03 0.31 -31.53
CA LYS A 465 -12.65 -0.69 -32.41
C LYS A 465 -13.84 -1.37 -31.74
N TYR A 466 -13.75 -1.65 -30.44
CA TYR A 466 -14.84 -2.17 -29.62
C TYR A 466 -16.02 -1.20 -29.61
N LEU A 467 -15.77 0.09 -29.35
CA LEU A 467 -16.79 1.14 -29.36
C LEU A 467 -17.61 1.12 -30.65
N GLN A 468 -16.95 1.14 -31.81
CA GLN A 468 -17.64 1.14 -33.09
C GLN A 468 -18.38 -0.18 -33.35
N THR A 469 -17.76 -1.32 -33.03
CA THR A 469 -18.36 -2.64 -33.28
C THR A 469 -19.58 -2.89 -32.41
N GLU A 470 -19.55 -2.46 -31.14
CA GLU A 470 -20.67 -2.59 -30.20
C GLU A 470 -21.86 -1.72 -30.64
N LEU A 471 -21.60 -0.50 -31.11
CA LEU A 471 -22.64 0.39 -31.66
C LEU A 471 -23.27 -0.18 -32.93
N ASP A 472 -22.47 -0.74 -33.84
CA ASP A 472 -22.97 -1.37 -35.06
C ASP A 472 -23.86 -2.58 -34.72
N LEU A 473 -23.43 -3.43 -33.77
CA LEU A 473 -24.23 -4.57 -33.29
C LEU A 473 -25.53 -4.13 -32.64
N LEU A 474 -25.50 -3.09 -31.79
CA LEU A 474 -26.67 -2.52 -31.15
C LEU A 474 -27.67 -2.02 -32.19
N GLN A 475 -27.21 -1.25 -33.18
CA GLN A 475 -28.06 -0.72 -34.25
C GLN A 475 -28.68 -1.83 -35.10
N ASP A 476 -27.94 -2.90 -35.38
CA ASP A 476 -28.48 -4.04 -36.12
C ASP A 476 -29.53 -4.80 -35.29
N ARG A 477 -29.32 -4.96 -33.98
CA ARG A 477 -30.33 -5.54 -33.07
C ARG A 477 -31.58 -4.67 -32.98
N PHE A 478 -31.44 -3.36 -32.94
CA PHE A 478 -32.57 -2.43 -32.99
C PHE A 478 -33.35 -2.51 -34.31
N LYS A 479 -32.67 -2.63 -35.45
CA LYS A 479 -33.34 -2.87 -36.75
C LYS A 479 -34.07 -4.21 -36.77
N ASP A 480 -33.48 -5.26 -36.22
CA ASP A 480 -34.12 -6.58 -36.12
C ASP A 480 -35.41 -6.49 -35.30
N ILE A 481 -35.38 -5.82 -34.14
CA ILE A 481 -36.58 -5.58 -33.31
C ILE A 481 -37.64 -4.82 -34.12
N LEU A 482 -37.28 -3.74 -34.81
CA LEU A 482 -38.22 -2.98 -35.67
C LEU A 482 -38.79 -3.81 -36.82
N SER A 483 -38.01 -4.72 -37.41
CA SER A 483 -38.44 -5.53 -38.55
C SER A 483 -39.52 -6.55 -38.17
N VAL A 484 -39.54 -6.98 -36.90
CA VAL A 484 -40.55 -7.90 -36.35
C VAL A 484 -41.87 -7.17 -36.10
N VAL A 485 -41.84 -5.85 -35.91
CA VAL A 485 -43.03 -5.02 -35.68
C VAL A 485 -43.84 -4.86 -36.97
N LYS A 486 -45.06 -5.38 -36.98
CA LYS A 486 -46.02 -5.20 -38.09
C LYS A 486 -46.90 -3.99 -37.83
N TYR A 487 -46.62 -2.90 -38.54
CA TYR A 487 -47.44 -1.70 -38.49
C TYR A 487 -48.76 -1.87 -39.28
N PRO A 488 -49.92 -1.49 -38.70
CA PRO A 488 -51.19 -1.53 -39.40
C PRO A 488 -51.21 -0.48 -40.52
N GLN A 489 -51.74 -0.84 -41.71
CA GLN A 489 -51.91 0.11 -42.81
C GLN A 489 -53.26 0.82 -42.73
N PRO A 490 -53.30 2.14 -42.94
CA PRO A 490 -54.56 2.88 -42.92
C PRO A 490 -55.48 2.45 -44.09
N PRO A 491 -56.79 2.30 -43.85
CA PRO A 491 -57.79 2.09 -44.90
C PRO A 491 -57.68 3.11 -46.03
N VAL A 492 -57.47 2.67 -47.27
CA VAL A 492 -57.33 3.57 -48.42
C VAL A 492 -58.69 4.21 -48.76
N PRO A 493 -58.83 5.55 -48.80
CA PRO A 493 -60.08 6.17 -49.23
C PRO A 493 -60.27 5.95 -50.74
N SER A 494 -61.42 5.41 -51.14
CA SER A 494 -61.81 5.33 -52.55
C SER A 494 -61.81 6.73 -53.17
N LYS A 495 -61.01 6.95 -54.22
CA LYS A 495 -60.79 8.23 -54.91
C LYS A 495 -62.12 8.97 -55.25
N GLY A 496 -62.46 9.97 -54.44
CA GLY A 496 -63.33 11.08 -54.81
C GLY A 496 -62.49 12.23 -55.38
N LYS A 497 -62.75 12.59 -56.64
CA LYS A 497 -62.04 13.58 -57.45
C LYS A 497 -62.21 15.00 -56.88
N GLY A 498 -61.12 15.68 -56.50
CA GLY A 498 -61.17 17.14 -56.27
C GLY A 498 -59.95 17.76 -55.58
N GLY A 499 -59.17 18.53 -56.35
CA GLY A 499 -58.61 19.81 -55.90
C GLY A 499 -57.36 19.81 -54.99
N ALA A 500 -56.23 20.23 -55.57
CA ALA A 500 -54.94 20.41 -54.92
C ALA A 500 -54.90 21.50 -53.82
N SER A 501 -53.96 21.38 -52.89
CA SER A 501 -53.07 22.48 -52.49
C SER A 501 -51.76 21.94 -51.89
N LYS A 502 -50.65 22.48 -52.41
CA LYS A 502 -49.26 22.15 -52.08
C LYS A 502 -48.84 22.79 -50.76
N SER A 503 -48.01 22.08 -49.99
CA SER A 503 -46.89 22.69 -49.27
C SER A 503 -45.66 21.80 -49.42
N LYS A 504 -44.52 22.46 -49.59
CA LYS A 504 -43.26 21.96 -50.12
C LYS A 504 -42.25 21.99 -48.98
N SER A 505 -41.58 20.89 -48.69
CA SER A 505 -40.29 20.92 -48.00
C SER A 505 -39.36 19.91 -48.66
N SER A 506 -38.19 20.45 -49.01
CA SER A 506 -37.12 19.87 -49.77
C SER A 506 -36.17 19.12 -48.84
N ALA A 507 -35.76 17.91 -49.21
CA ALA A 507 -34.45 17.41 -48.85
C ALA A 507 -33.90 16.57 -50.00
N THR A 508 -32.74 17.01 -50.45
CA THR A 508 -31.91 16.50 -51.54
C THR A 508 -31.24 15.21 -51.09
N ALA A 509 -31.30 14.16 -51.89
CA ALA A 509 -30.34 13.06 -51.84
C ALA A 509 -29.93 12.69 -53.27
N THR A 510 -28.63 12.78 -53.48
CA THR A 510 -27.89 12.62 -54.71
C THR A 510 -27.95 11.18 -55.21
N ALA A 511 -28.05 11.02 -56.53
CA ALA A 511 -27.94 9.75 -57.22
C ALA A 511 -26.53 9.16 -57.10
N ASN A 512 -26.44 7.83 -57.04
CA ASN A 512 -25.55 7.12 -57.96
C ASN A 512 -26.08 5.73 -58.31
N ILE A 513 -25.77 5.36 -59.54
CA ILE A 513 -26.34 4.34 -60.42
C ILE A 513 -25.73 2.96 -60.15
N SER A 514 -26.53 1.89 -60.28
CA SER A 514 -26.21 0.70 -61.11
C SER A 514 -27.34 -0.34 -61.09
N THR A 515 -27.91 -0.59 -62.26
CA THR A 515 -28.70 -1.79 -62.63
C THR A 515 -27.87 -2.56 -63.69
N PRO A 516 -27.97 -3.90 -63.84
CA PRO A 516 -29.13 -4.46 -64.56
C PRO A 516 -29.62 -5.85 -64.09
N SER A 517 -30.95 -5.95 -63.90
CA SER A 517 -31.88 -6.86 -64.60
C SER A 517 -31.76 -8.41 -64.46
N PRO A 518 -32.80 -9.19 -64.86
CA PRO A 518 -33.45 -10.18 -63.98
C PRO A 518 -33.39 -11.63 -64.51
N SER A 519 -33.93 -12.61 -63.76
CA SER A 519 -34.75 -13.73 -64.31
C SER A 519 -35.11 -14.83 -63.30
N ALA A 520 -36.25 -15.47 -63.61
CA ALA A 520 -36.74 -16.81 -63.23
C ALA A 520 -37.34 -16.97 -61.80
N SER A 521 -38.66 -17.01 -61.64
CA SER A 521 -39.60 -18.12 -61.93
C SER A 521 -39.49 -19.29 -60.93
N THR A 522 -40.60 -19.66 -60.26
CA THR A 522 -41.08 -21.05 -60.07
C THR A 522 -42.33 -21.13 -59.16
N THR A 523 -43.47 -21.52 -59.79
CA THR A 523 -44.62 -22.39 -59.34
C THR A 523 -45.35 -22.13 -58.00
N GLN A 524 -46.65 -22.41 -57.74
CA GLN A 524 -47.70 -23.36 -58.19
C GLN A 524 -49.08 -22.69 -57.96
N LEU A 525 -50.12 -22.74 -58.81
CA LEU A 525 -51.12 -23.79 -59.10
C LEU A 525 -51.85 -24.45 -57.90
N VAL A 526 -53.13 -24.08 -57.68
CA VAL A 526 -54.36 -24.95 -57.64
C VAL A 526 -55.61 -24.05 -57.46
N SER A 527 -56.53 -23.93 -58.44
CA SER A 527 -57.73 -24.76 -58.73
C SER A 527 -59.00 -24.35 -57.92
N SER A 528 -59.97 -23.66 -58.55
CA SER A 528 -61.29 -24.20 -59.00
C SER A 528 -62.42 -23.83 -57.99
N ALA A 529 -63.68 -23.52 -58.30
CA ALA A 529 -64.49 -23.51 -59.52
C ALA A 529 -65.70 -22.54 -59.33
N SER A 530 -66.30 -22.19 -60.47
CA SER A 530 -67.45 -21.31 -60.69
C SER A 530 -68.77 -21.72 -59.99
N THR A 531 -69.67 -20.76 -59.76
CA THR A 531 -70.97 -20.66 -60.49
C THR A 531 -71.86 -19.50 -60.02
N THR A 532 -72.57 -18.94 -61.01
CA THR A 532 -73.87 -18.24 -60.98
C THR A 532 -73.99 -16.83 -60.39
N SER A 533 -74.18 -15.90 -61.33
CA SER A 533 -74.82 -14.61 -61.23
C SER A 533 -76.32 -14.70 -60.86
N ILE A 534 -76.76 -13.92 -59.87
CA ILE A 534 -78.10 -13.29 -59.82
C ILE A 534 -77.97 -11.91 -59.17
N SER A 535 -78.60 -10.93 -59.81
CA SER A 535 -78.57 -9.50 -59.52
C SER A 535 -79.36 -9.06 -58.28
N SER A 536 -78.96 -7.88 -57.80
CA SER A 536 -79.83 -6.75 -57.36
C SER A 536 -79.96 -6.48 -55.86
N SER A 537 -79.56 -5.24 -55.53
CA SER A 537 -79.99 -4.35 -54.43
C SER A 537 -79.54 -4.64 -52.99
N ASN A 538 -78.32 -4.17 -52.63
CA ASN A 538 -78.04 -3.45 -51.36
C ASN A 538 -76.58 -2.88 -51.26
N LEU A 539 -76.00 -2.42 -52.38
CA LEU A 539 -74.55 -2.14 -52.47
C LEU A 539 -74.04 -0.88 -51.73
N GLU A 540 -74.90 0.00 -51.20
CA GLU A 540 -74.44 1.18 -50.44
C GLU A 540 -74.22 0.90 -48.95
N LYS A 541 -74.84 -0.16 -48.39
CA LYS A 541 -74.75 -0.49 -46.96
C LYS A 541 -73.56 -1.41 -46.66
N ASP A 542 -73.25 -2.34 -47.56
CA ASP A 542 -72.14 -3.29 -47.40
C ASP A 542 -70.76 -2.62 -47.54
N GLY A 543 -70.64 -1.57 -48.36
CA GLY A 543 -69.40 -0.78 -48.48
C GLY A 543 -69.08 0.02 -47.21
N CYS A 544 -70.10 0.56 -46.53
CA CYS A 544 -69.92 1.24 -45.24
C CYS A 544 -69.57 0.24 -44.13
N ILE A 545 -70.21 -0.94 -44.08
CA ILE A 545 -69.94 -1.95 -43.05
C ILE A 545 -68.51 -2.50 -43.20
N ALA A 546 -68.07 -2.84 -44.41
CA ALA A 546 -66.71 -3.32 -44.67
C ALA A 546 -65.64 -2.26 -44.36
N GLN A 547 -65.93 -0.98 -44.61
CA GLN A 547 -65.03 0.12 -44.26
C GLN A 547 -64.94 0.36 -42.74
N LEU A 548 -66.05 0.20 -42.03
CA LEU A 548 -66.13 0.34 -40.58
C LEU A 548 -65.45 -0.84 -39.86
N GLU A 549 -65.59 -2.06 -40.41
CA GLU A 549 -64.87 -3.26 -39.96
C GLU A 549 -63.37 -3.14 -40.21
N ALA A 550 -62.94 -2.66 -41.38
CA ALA A 550 -61.53 -2.38 -41.66
C ALA A 550 -60.92 -1.30 -40.74
N SER A 551 -61.70 -0.28 -40.39
CA SER A 551 -61.26 0.79 -39.46
C SER A 551 -61.17 0.28 -38.01
N LEU A 552 -62.08 -0.61 -37.60
CA LEU A 552 -62.02 -1.27 -36.28
C LEU A 552 -60.83 -2.23 -36.18
N VAL A 553 -60.55 -3.03 -37.21
CA VAL A 553 -59.37 -3.90 -37.26
C VAL A 553 -58.07 -3.10 -37.26
N PHE A 554 -58.04 -1.94 -37.94
CA PHE A 554 -56.93 -0.99 -37.87
C PHE A 554 -56.73 -0.45 -36.44
N PHE A 555 -57.81 -0.03 -35.78
CA PHE A 555 -57.78 0.47 -34.41
C PHE A 555 -57.35 -0.61 -33.40
N GLU A 556 -57.91 -1.81 -33.46
CA GLU A 556 -57.56 -2.92 -32.55
C GLU A 556 -56.10 -3.36 -32.73
N SER A 557 -55.60 -3.37 -33.98
CA SER A 557 -54.19 -3.66 -34.27
C SER A 557 -53.25 -2.56 -33.77
N LEU A 558 -53.63 -1.28 -33.92
CA LEU A 558 -52.85 -0.15 -33.42
C LEU A 558 -52.84 -0.10 -31.89
N ARG A 559 -53.97 -0.38 -31.26
CA ARG A 559 -54.09 -0.49 -29.80
C ARG A 559 -53.26 -1.64 -29.26
N GLY A 560 -53.33 -2.81 -29.89
CA GLY A 560 -52.53 -3.98 -29.51
C GLY A 560 -51.02 -3.71 -29.59
N LEU A 561 -50.58 -2.90 -30.56
CA LEU A 561 -49.18 -2.52 -30.68
C LEU A 561 -48.77 -1.40 -29.70
N ALA A 562 -49.68 -0.47 -29.35
CA ALA A 562 -49.42 0.57 -28.35
C ALA A 562 -49.41 0.01 -26.91
N GLU A 563 -50.23 -1.01 -26.63
CA GLU A 563 -50.29 -1.72 -25.35
C GLU A 563 -49.21 -2.83 -25.24
N ASP A 564 -48.41 -3.09 -26.29
CA ASP A 564 -47.35 -4.10 -26.26
C ASP A 564 -46.18 -3.70 -25.35
N GLU A 565 -45.97 -4.46 -24.28
CA GLU A 565 -44.82 -4.33 -23.37
C GLU A 565 -43.57 -5.04 -23.92
N GLY A 566 -43.73 -5.97 -24.87
CA GLY A 566 -42.65 -6.85 -25.32
C GLY A 566 -41.61 -6.13 -26.17
N VAL A 567 -42.02 -5.16 -27.00
CA VAL A 567 -41.08 -4.37 -27.81
C VAL A 567 -40.22 -3.45 -26.94
N PRO A 568 -40.78 -2.59 -26.04
CA PRO A 568 -40.00 -1.79 -25.11
C PRO A 568 -39.03 -2.62 -24.25
N ALA A 569 -39.51 -3.74 -23.68
CA ALA A 569 -38.67 -4.62 -22.85
C ALA A 569 -37.45 -5.16 -23.61
N ARG A 570 -37.61 -5.57 -24.88
CA ARG A 570 -36.49 -6.03 -25.73
C ARG A 570 -35.48 -4.94 -26.04
N TYR A 571 -35.91 -3.68 -26.17
CA TYR A 571 -34.98 -2.56 -26.33
C TYR A 571 -34.17 -2.34 -25.05
N GLY A 572 -34.83 -2.38 -23.88
CA GLY A 572 -34.17 -2.29 -22.58
C GLY A 572 -33.13 -3.40 -22.38
N GLU A 573 -33.53 -4.67 -22.60
CA GLU A 573 -32.63 -5.83 -22.49
C GLU A 573 -31.39 -5.69 -23.38
N VAL A 574 -31.54 -5.23 -24.62
CA VAL A 574 -30.40 -5.04 -25.55
C VAL A 574 -29.49 -3.89 -25.12
N MET A 575 -30.04 -2.84 -24.52
CA MET A 575 -29.24 -1.74 -23.95
C MET A 575 -28.49 -2.19 -22.70
N ASP A 576 -29.16 -2.86 -21.76
CA ASP A 576 -28.56 -3.44 -20.56
C ASP A 576 -27.39 -4.36 -20.92
N GLU A 577 -27.59 -5.28 -21.88
CA GLU A 577 -26.57 -6.23 -22.31
C GLU A 577 -25.33 -5.54 -22.91
N ALA A 578 -25.51 -4.43 -23.64
CA ALA A 578 -24.42 -3.65 -24.22
C ALA A 578 -23.67 -2.82 -23.16
N ILE A 579 -24.39 -2.30 -22.17
CA ILE A 579 -23.83 -1.51 -21.07
C ILE A 579 -23.04 -2.40 -20.10
N ASP A 580 -23.57 -3.57 -19.75
CA ASP A 580 -22.87 -4.56 -18.93
C ASP A 580 -21.53 -4.98 -19.56
N ARG A 581 -21.51 -5.21 -20.88
CA ARG A 581 -20.27 -5.50 -21.62
C ARG A 581 -19.31 -4.32 -21.66
N CYS A 582 -19.84 -3.11 -21.82
CA CYS A 582 -19.06 -1.88 -21.79
C CYS A 582 -18.33 -1.70 -20.45
N ASP A 583 -18.98 -2.00 -19.33
CA ASP A 583 -18.40 -1.88 -17.99
C ASP A 583 -17.21 -2.82 -17.75
N ILE A 584 -17.14 -3.92 -18.50
CA ILE A 584 -15.99 -4.82 -18.49
C ILE A 584 -14.82 -4.20 -19.26
N VAL A 585 -14.97 -3.93 -20.56
CA VAL A 585 -13.84 -3.58 -21.46
C VAL A 585 -13.38 -2.12 -21.31
N LEU A 586 -14.30 -1.22 -20.97
CA LEU A 586 -14.06 0.23 -20.87
C LEU A 586 -14.01 0.73 -19.43
N LYS A 587 -13.79 -0.16 -18.45
CA LYS A 587 -13.63 0.23 -17.04
C LYS A 587 -12.52 1.26 -16.88
N GLY A 588 -12.85 2.42 -16.31
CA GLY A 588 -11.90 3.53 -16.10
C GLY A 588 -11.49 4.30 -17.36
N SER A 589 -12.08 4.00 -18.53
CA SER A 589 -11.81 4.73 -19.78
C SER A 589 -12.81 5.86 -20.00
N GLU A 590 -12.34 7.00 -20.52
CA GLU A 590 -13.18 8.12 -20.96
C GLU A 590 -14.22 7.70 -22.03
N LEU A 591 -13.89 6.67 -22.82
CA LEU A 591 -14.76 6.13 -23.87
C LEU A 591 -16.03 5.47 -23.33
N ARG A 592 -16.07 5.12 -22.03
CA ARG A 592 -17.26 4.56 -21.38
C ARG A 592 -18.43 5.54 -21.45
N GLY A 593 -18.18 6.80 -21.09
CA GLY A 593 -19.23 7.83 -21.11
C GLY A 593 -19.71 8.15 -22.53
N GLU A 594 -18.79 8.14 -23.49
CA GLU A 594 -19.12 8.30 -24.91
C GLU A 594 -19.99 7.16 -25.44
N LEU A 595 -19.69 5.90 -25.08
CA LEU A 595 -20.48 4.74 -25.50
C LEU A 595 -21.90 4.81 -24.96
N ILE A 596 -22.07 5.01 -23.65
CA ILE A 596 -23.39 5.08 -23.00
C ILE A 596 -24.25 6.17 -23.65
N THR A 597 -23.67 7.35 -23.92
CA THR A 597 -24.37 8.45 -24.59
C THR A 597 -24.80 8.08 -26.02
N LYS A 598 -23.93 7.39 -26.78
CA LYS A 598 -24.24 6.96 -28.16
C LYS A 598 -25.23 5.80 -28.22
N VAL A 599 -25.20 4.88 -27.25
CA VAL A 599 -26.20 3.81 -27.06
C VAL A 599 -27.57 4.44 -26.82
N PHE A 600 -27.67 5.37 -25.87
CA PHE A 600 -28.91 6.08 -25.58
C PHE A 600 -29.41 6.90 -26.78
N THR A 601 -28.52 7.60 -27.48
CA THR A 601 -28.89 8.37 -28.69
C THR A 601 -29.42 7.44 -29.79
N SER A 602 -28.81 6.27 -29.99
CA SER A 602 -29.31 5.26 -30.96
C SER A 602 -30.65 4.68 -30.53
N PHE A 603 -30.87 4.51 -29.22
CA PHE A 603 -32.16 4.10 -28.67
C PHE A 603 -33.23 5.17 -28.93
N VAL A 604 -32.97 6.45 -28.65
CA VAL A 604 -33.92 7.54 -28.94
C VAL A 604 -34.26 7.61 -30.43
N ALA A 605 -33.28 7.46 -31.32
CA ALA A 605 -33.52 7.44 -32.76
C ALA A 605 -34.38 6.23 -33.21
N SER A 606 -34.13 5.04 -32.67
CA SER A 606 -34.86 3.83 -33.08
C SER A 606 -36.22 3.68 -32.37
N PHE A 607 -36.25 3.77 -31.05
CA PHE A 607 -37.47 3.62 -30.26
C PHE A 607 -38.33 4.90 -30.25
N GLY A 608 -37.71 6.06 -30.04
CA GLY A 608 -38.41 7.35 -30.00
C GLY A 608 -38.90 7.79 -31.38
N ASP A 609 -37.98 8.03 -32.31
CA ASP A 609 -38.34 8.59 -33.62
C ASP A 609 -38.99 7.57 -34.55
N GLU A 610 -38.41 6.36 -34.66
CA GLU A 610 -38.95 5.37 -35.58
C GLU A 610 -40.15 4.60 -35.02
N TYR A 611 -40.09 4.02 -33.83
CA TYR A 611 -41.20 3.22 -33.29
C TYR A 611 -42.34 4.08 -32.76
N LEU A 612 -42.09 4.92 -31.75
CA LEU A 612 -43.11 5.80 -31.17
C LEU A 612 -43.56 6.88 -32.16
N GLY A 613 -42.66 7.46 -32.96
CA GLY A 613 -43.01 8.43 -33.99
C GLY A 613 -43.93 7.86 -35.09
N LYS A 614 -43.70 6.61 -35.54
CA LYS A 614 -44.61 5.92 -36.47
C LYS A 614 -45.96 5.62 -35.82
N LEU A 615 -45.98 5.12 -34.58
CA LEU A 615 -47.23 4.87 -33.83
C LEU A 615 -48.05 6.16 -33.63
N MET A 616 -47.40 7.26 -33.25
CA MET A 616 -48.04 8.55 -33.08
C MET A 616 -48.58 9.09 -34.41
N THR A 617 -47.85 8.88 -35.52
CA THR A 617 -48.33 9.26 -36.86
C THR A 617 -49.55 8.43 -37.29
N LEU A 618 -49.57 7.13 -37.00
CA LEU A 618 -50.72 6.26 -37.27
C LEU A 618 -51.93 6.61 -36.38
N SER A 619 -51.71 6.98 -35.12
CA SER A 619 -52.79 7.46 -34.22
C SER A 619 -53.44 8.74 -34.74
N LYS A 620 -52.68 9.66 -35.35
CA LYS A 620 -53.23 10.84 -36.04
C LYS A 620 -54.09 10.47 -37.25
N GLY A 621 -53.85 9.31 -37.88
CA GLY A 621 -54.69 8.75 -38.94
C GLY A 621 -56.12 8.45 -38.45
N VAL A 622 -56.26 7.96 -37.21
CA VAL A 622 -57.57 7.70 -36.56
C VAL A 622 -58.41 8.97 -36.44
N LEU A 623 -57.77 10.13 -36.28
CA LEU A 623 -58.44 11.45 -36.25
C LEU A 623 -58.83 11.94 -37.65
N GLN A 624 -58.08 11.59 -38.70
CA GLN A 624 -58.35 12.02 -40.09
C GLN A 624 -59.47 11.20 -40.75
N GLU A 625 -59.74 9.98 -40.27
CA GLU A 625 -60.87 9.13 -40.69
C GLU A 625 -62.24 9.58 -40.14
N GLN A 626 -62.37 10.88 -39.87
CA GLN A 626 -63.53 11.55 -39.26
C GLN A 626 -64.85 11.46 -40.05
N ARG A 627 -64.94 10.59 -41.07
CA ARG A 627 -66.15 10.40 -41.89
C ARG A 627 -66.92 9.11 -41.61
N LEU A 628 -66.46 8.17 -40.76
CA LEU A 628 -67.16 6.89 -40.61
C LEU A 628 -67.56 6.41 -39.20
N THR A 629 -67.08 6.95 -38.08
CA THR A 629 -67.57 6.54 -36.74
C THR A 629 -67.62 7.67 -35.69
N PRO A 630 -68.64 7.71 -34.79
CA PRO A 630 -68.72 8.67 -33.69
C PRO A 630 -67.72 8.40 -32.54
N GLU A 631 -67.04 7.25 -32.54
CA GLU A 631 -66.12 6.80 -31.48
C GLU A 631 -64.63 7.12 -31.73
N SER A 632 -64.30 7.70 -32.89
CA SER A 632 -62.91 8.03 -33.29
C SER A 632 -62.13 8.90 -32.28
N PRO A 633 -62.72 9.95 -31.66
CA PRO A 633 -62.02 10.72 -30.63
C PRO A 633 -61.69 9.92 -29.37
N LEU A 634 -62.60 9.05 -28.92
CA LEU A 634 -62.39 8.19 -27.75
C LEU A 634 -61.30 7.15 -28.02
N GLN A 635 -61.33 6.56 -29.21
CA GLN A 635 -60.30 5.66 -29.72
C GLN A 635 -58.91 6.33 -29.76
N PHE A 636 -58.83 7.57 -30.22
CA PHE A 636 -57.58 8.35 -30.19
C PHE A 636 -57.04 8.56 -28.77
N PHE A 637 -57.90 8.90 -27.79
CA PHE A 637 -57.47 9.07 -26.40
C PHE A 637 -56.95 7.77 -25.77
N ILE A 638 -57.60 6.64 -26.03
CA ILE A 638 -57.17 5.31 -25.53
C ILE A 638 -55.75 4.97 -26.04
N VAL A 639 -55.49 5.18 -27.34
CA VAL A 639 -54.17 4.93 -27.93
C VAL A 639 -53.13 5.93 -27.40
N THR A 640 -53.51 7.19 -27.21
CA THR A 640 -52.62 8.23 -26.68
C THR A 640 -52.24 7.95 -25.21
N GLU A 641 -53.17 7.46 -24.39
CA GLU A 641 -52.89 7.05 -23.02
C GLU A 641 -51.91 5.86 -22.96
N ALA A 642 -52.08 4.87 -23.85
CA ALA A 642 -51.16 3.75 -23.98
C ALA A 642 -49.75 4.23 -24.41
N LEU A 643 -49.66 5.16 -25.37
CA LEU A 643 -48.39 5.75 -25.80
C LEU A 643 -47.73 6.59 -24.71
N LEU A 644 -48.49 7.28 -23.85
CA LEU A 644 -47.94 8.05 -22.74
C LEU A 644 -47.20 7.15 -21.75
N LYS A 645 -47.69 5.94 -21.49
CA LYS A 645 -46.97 4.95 -20.66
C LYS A 645 -45.63 4.53 -21.27
N ARG A 646 -45.52 4.53 -22.61
CA ARG A 646 -44.27 4.23 -23.34
C ARG A 646 -43.27 5.38 -23.29
N ILE A 647 -43.75 6.61 -23.16
CA ILE A 647 -42.89 7.78 -22.94
C ILE A 647 -42.29 7.72 -21.53
N ASN A 648 -43.06 7.31 -20.51
CA ASN A 648 -42.51 7.10 -19.16
C ASN A 648 -41.38 6.06 -19.15
N PHE A 649 -41.47 5.00 -19.97
CA PHE A 649 -40.37 4.05 -20.12
C PHE A 649 -39.09 4.72 -20.68
N LEU A 650 -39.22 5.66 -21.62
CA LEU A 650 -38.06 6.42 -22.13
C LEU A 650 -37.42 7.25 -21.01
N ASP A 651 -38.23 7.89 -20.17
CA ASP A 651 -37.75 8.65 -19.01
C ASP A 651 -37.05 7.73 -17.97
N GLU A 652 -37.62 6.54 -17.71
CA GLU A 652 -37.00 5.53 -16.83
C GLU A 652 -35.62 5.08 -17.35
N GLN A 653 -35.48 4.86 -18.67
CA GLN A 653 -34.19 4.50 -19.27
C GLN A 653 -33.18 5.67 -19.21
N PHE A 654 -33.65 6.92 -19.36
CA PHE A 654 -32.80 8.11 -19.21
C PHE A 654 -32.24 8.21 -17.79
N ASP A 655 -33.11 8.08 -16.79
CA ASP A 655 -32.72 8.14 -15.37
C ASP A 655 -31.80 6.97 -14.97
N SER A 656 -31.96 5.80 -15.59
CA SER A 656 -31.11 4.64 -15.32
C SER A 656 -29.69 4.81 -15.86
N PHE A 657 -29.51 5.35 -17.07
CA PHE A 657 -28.21 5.31 -17.75
C PHE A 657 -27.49 6.66 -17.86
N ILE A 658 -28.23 7.76 -18.06
CA ILE A 658 -27.63 9.09 -18.30
C ILE A 658 -27.45 9.87 -17.01
N SER A 659 -28.44 9.83 -16.10
CA SER A 659 -28.37 10.56 -14.83
C SER A 659 -27.15 10.18 -13.95
N PRO A 660 -26.77 8.89 -13.79
CA PRO A 660 -25.57 8.52 -13.02
C PRO A 660 -24.26 8.99 -13.67
N LEU A 661 -24.25 9.09 -15.01
CA LEU A 661 -23.10 9.58 -15.75
C LEU A 661 -22.84 11.06 -15.44
N GLN A 662 -23.92 11.86 -15.40
CA GLN A 662 -23.87 13.30 -15.10
C GLN A 662 -23.40 13.60 -13.67
N GLU A 663 -23.72 12.73 -12.70
CA GLU A 663 -23.25 12.87 -11.31
C GLU A 663 -21.77 12.51 -11.13
N SER A 664 -21.23 11.60 -11.97
CA SER A 664 -19.86 11.10 -11.89
C SER A 664 -18.81 11.95 -12.63
N LEU A 665 -19.24 12.84 -13.53
CA LEU A 665 -18.35 13.73 -14.28
C LEU A 665 -18.02 14.98 -13.44
N PRO A 666 -16.74 15.30 -13.19
CA PRO A 666 -16.37 16.60 -12.66
C PRO A 666 -16.80 17.67 -13.67
N THR A 667 -17.30 18.79 -13.15
CA THR A 667 -17.92 19.95 -13.81
C THR A 667 -17.10 20.64 -14.93
N GLU A 668 -16.02 20.05 -15.43
CA GLU A 668 -15.19 20.58 -16.50
C GLU A 668 -15.13 19.62 -17.70
N LEU A 669 -16.22 19.50 -18.43
CA LEU A 669 -16.21 19.25 -19.87
C LEU A 669 -17.56 19.71 -20.43
N THR A 670 -17.62 21.00 -20.78
CA THR A 670 -18.75 21.72 -21.41
C THR A 670 -19.09 21.21 -22.83
N TYR A 671 -18.90 19.92 -23.10
CA TYR A 671 -19.13 19.30 -24.40
C TYR A 671 -20.47 18.55 -24.48
N ILE A 672 -20.98 18.03 -23.36
CA ILE A 672 -22.27 17.30 -23.37
C ILE A 672 -23.46 18.27 -23.37
N ASP A 673 -23.36 19.42 -22.69
CA ASP A 673 -24.41 20.46 -22.65
C ASP A 673 -24.67 21.09 -24.04
N SER A 674 -23.64 21.15 -24.89
CA SER A 674 -23.77 21.61 -26.29
C SER A 674 -24.51 20.60 -27.18
N PHE A 675 -24.39 19.30 -26.87
CA PHE A 675 -25.00 18.24 -27.68
C PHE A 675 -26.51 18.09 -27.39
N ILE A 676 -26.92 18.27 -26.12
CA ILE A 676 -28.33 18.27 -25.70
C ILE A 676 -29.10 19.48 -26.27
N THR A 677 -28.41 20.58 -26.59
CA THR A 677 -29.05 21.77 -27.20
C THR A 677 -29.35 21.60 -28.71
N THR A 678 -28.92 20.50 -29.34
CA THR A 678 -29.09 20.25 -30.78
C THR A 678 -30.06 19.10 -31.12
N LEU A 679 -30.60 18.41 -30.12
CA LEU A 679 -31.84 17.61 -30.22
C LEU A 679 -33.04 18.53 -29.96
#